data_AF-A0A6A4F705-F1
#
_entry.id   AF-A0A6A4F705-F1
#
_cell.length_a   1.000
_cell.length_b   1.000
_cell.length_c   1.000
_cell.angle_alpha   90.00
_cell.angle_beta   90.00
_cell.angle_gamma   90.00
#
_symmetry.space_group_name_H-M   'P 1'
#
loop_
_entity.id
_entity.type
_entity.pdbx_description
1 polymer ?
#
loop_
_entity_poly.entity_id
_entity_poly.type
_entity_poly.pdbx_seq_one_letter_code
_entity_poly.pdbx_strand_id
1 'polypeptide(L)'
;MKLGRIAAFLGLGVVSLTSSGLQLTAQGSTCTASALSILPSTYNLDVCVSNNLSSVLLALAASSSTCTLTDLLALESNTQILSLASLIKDIVASPSSMSSLVYSYMADTSSSDMTDLCTTLNTVISPCLLSLLPTLLPVFQKDLTCCSQVSDLIDLVDFFVPPNVTTNSFILNELVNGVNQFFCSSIGDTTCGYKMFSQMTETYTSSEFTLLESVIMPFVTISSGEECTAMKGDSYTDTASLTSATTITYSCCIDHMRPFIESIQSGFEVFFDDTTVDILNGMIEFSATGGKFVDSVPGTAACTFTDTCSDPSYLIAQQTATRTPGTNPAKPTLKTSLRSLAFSGKLCYAQIPSTHNSAITLADGYGNRDQLFNANLNSDKSYSYLKTNNHVLSLTDQLDIGMRWIEIDTHYFLDDFHTGHCGNLGSDSVTTFFDAFDSQLSKYGTILWGPELPGCFPSVSGIKTTDEVTTRSSMQEVMDWLESVLKSLASDSWAGGSVNEVLDAGYRVLLLANDDTGLAYSLYNFCGGHEVLSTTYIDALPDNSRKIDGLEIYGDDYFLRSYQAELRYISLSDEGELTEDFETFLNSSNIGNFVRWNMNLVATDMVDGAKMSAQAWSWAENEPSTTASGAYVLMNASGRWVASTTATKTYKACWSSSSLAWAIVAFANSCASSYTYSAPADPYQNYLLKAAMSINGITTTSVVINATLS
;
A
#
# COMPACT_ATOMS: atom_id res chain seq x y z
N MET A 1 -29.69 -6.10 20.82
CA MET A 1 -29.11 -5.80 19.50
C MET A 1 -27.69 -5.32 19.74
N LYS A 2 -26.68 -5.86 19.03
CA LYS A 2 -25.26 -5.40 19.04
C LYS A 2 -24.48 -5.56 20.36
N LEU A 3 -24.02 -6.79 20.61
CA LEU A 3 -22.81 -7.07 21.41
C LEU A 3 -21.51 -7.09 20.58
N GLY A 4 -21.63 -6.88 19.27
CA GLY A 4 -20.70 -7.43 18.28
C GLY A 4 -19.36 -6.71 18.09
N ARG A 5 -18.81 -6.01 19.09
CA ARG A 5 -17.71 -5.03 18.86
C ARG A 5 -16.60 -5.01 19.92
N ILE A 6 -16.27 -6.17 20.53
CA ILE A 6 -15.25 -6.25 21.61
C ILE A 6 -14.04 -7.11 21.21
N ALA A 7 -14.21 -8.14 20.38
CA ALA A 7 -13.11 -9.07 20.08
C ALA A 7 -12.00 -8.47 19.17
N ALA A 8 -12.25 -7.34 18.52
CA ALA A 8 -11.26 -6.62 17.70
C ALA A 8 -10.26 -5.77 18.53
N PHE A 9 -10.43 -5.68 19.85
CA PHE A 9 -9.87 -4.56 20.62
C PHE A 9 -8.47 -4.69 21.19
N LEU A 10 -7.83 -5.83 20.99
CA LEU A 10 -6.48 -6.03 21.52
C LEU A 10 -5.40 -5.69 20.49
N GLY A 11 -5.64 -5.85 19.19
CA GLY A 11 -4.60 -5.72 18.17
C GLY A 11 -4.52 -4.39 17.41
N LEU A 12 -5.51 -3.50 17.53
CA LEU A 12 -5.71 -2.39 16.59
C LEU A 12 -5.97 -1.07 17.32
N GLY A 13 -4.88 -0.47 17.83
CA GLY A 13 -4.91 0.91 18.36
C GLY A 13 -5.09 1.97 17.26
N VAL A 14 -4.72 1.65 16.02
CA VAL A 14 -4.93 2.43 14.79
C VAL A 14 -5.21 1.45 13.63
N VAL A 15 -5.95 1.90 12.61
CA VAL A 15 -6.41 1.19 11.38
C VAL A 15 -7.73 0.39 11.49
N SER A 16 -8.57 0.48 10.44
CA SER A 16 -10.00 0.08 10.32
C SER A 16 -10.98 0.93 11.17
N LEU A 17 -11.44 2.12 10.76
CA LEU A 17 -11.93 2.59 9.44
C LEU A 17 -13.20 1.87 8.97
N THR A 18 -14.18 2.66 8.53
CA THR A 18 -15.47 2.18 8.02
C THR A 18 -15.38 1.86 6.53
N SER A 19 -15.90 0.70 6.10
CA SER A 19 -16.38 0.55 4.72
C SER A 19 -17.91 0.53 4.67
N SER A 20 -18.46 1.35 3.79
CA SER A 20 -19.89 1.44 3.56
C SER A 20 -20.31 0.46 2.47
N GLY A 21 -20.86 -0.68 2.88
CA GLY A 21 -21.77 -1.50 2.06
C GLY A 21 -21.32 -1.93 0.67
N LEU A 22 -20.68 -3.10 0.58
CA LEU A 22 -20.67 -3.93 -0.63
C LEU A 22 -21.27 -5.30 -0.35
N GLN A 23 -22.34 -5.64 -1.07
CA GLN A 23 -22.81 -7.02 -1.17
C GLN A 23 -21.97 -7.76 -2.21
N LEU A 24 -20.98 -8.54 -1.77
CA LEU A 24 -20.27 -9.47 -2.64
C LEU A 24 -20.83 -10.89 -2.49
N THR A 25 -21.38 -11.41 -3.58
CA THR A 25 -21.99 -12.74 -3.65
C THR A 25 -20.98 -13.81 -4.04
N ALA A 26 -20.40 -14.48 -3.04
CA ALA A 26 -19.66 -15.73 -3.27
C ALA A 26 -20.61 -16.94 -3.21
N GLN A 27 -20.97 -17.51 -4.36
CA GLN A 27 -21.55 -18.87 -4.42
C GLN A 27 -20.42 -19.91 -4.30
N GLY A 28 -20.18 -20.46 -3.11
CA GLY A 28 -19.09 -21.43 -2.90
C GLY A 28 -19.34 -22.47 -1.80
N SER A 29 -19.81 -22.05 -0.62
CA SER A 29 -20.36 -22.94 0.41
C SER A 29 -21.39 -22.17 1.25
N THR A 30 -22.40 -22.83 1.78
CA THR A 30 -23.38 -22.16 2.65
C THR A 30 -22.86 -22.10 4.08
N CYS A 31 -21.92 -21.18 4.34
CA CYS A 31 -21.52 -20.83 5.69
C CYS A 31 -22.76 -20.39 6.50
N THR A 32 -23.09 -21.11 7.56
CA THR A 32 -24.29 -20.80 8.38
C THR A 32 -23.93 -19.98 9.61
N ALA A 33 -24.72 -18.94 9.88
CA ALA A 33 -24.61 -18.12 11.09
C ALA A 33 -24.99 -18.89 12.36
N SER A 34 -24.56 -18.36 13.50
CA SER A 34 -24.72 -19.03 14.78
C SER A 34 -26.17 -19.10 15.27
N ALA A 35 -26.48 -20.20 15.96
CA ALA A 35 -27.63 -20.24 16.87
C ALA A 35 -27.29 -19.69 18.28
N LEU A 36 -26.01 -19.45 18.59
CA LEU A 36 -25.58 -18.79 19.82
C LEU A 36 -25.65 -17.26 19.63
N SER A 37 -26.60 -16.60 20.32
CA SER A 37 -26.84 -15.15 20.21
C SER A 37 -25.69 -14.25 20.64
N ILE A 38 -24.74 -14.80 21.41
CA ILE A 38 -23.60 -14.10 21.98
C ILE A 38 -22.58 -13.63 20.95
N LEU A 39 -22.46 -14.32 19.82
CA LEU A 39 -21.35 -14.09 18.89
C LEU A 39 -21.61 -12.87 17.99
N PRO A 40 -20.59 -12.01 17.75
CA PRO A 40 -20.67 -10.91 16.81
C PRO A 40 -20.97 -11.38 15.37
N SER A 41 -21.96 -10.79 14.71
CA SER A 41 -22.08 -10.86 13.24
C SER A 41 -21.22 -9.82 12.51
N THR A 42 -20.43 -9.02 13.25
CA THR A 42 -19.46 -8.09 12.68
C THR A 42 -18.21 -8.89 12.31
N TYR A 43 -17.65 -8.64 11.13
CA TYR A 43 -16.53 -9.41 10.57
C TYR A 43 -16.80 -10.93 10.52
N ASN A 44 -18.07 -11.33 10.36
CA ASN A 44 -18.52 -12.71 10.18
C ASN A 44 -18.14 -13.68 11.33
N LEU A 45 -17.87 -13.19 12.55
CA LEU A 45 -17.32 -14.03 13.64
C LEU A 45 -18.31 -15.13 14.11
N ASP A 46 -19.60 -14.84 14.15
CA ASP A 46 -20.67 -15.79 14.46
C ASP A 46 -20.75 -16.94 13.45
N VAL A 47 -20.61 -16.62 12.16
CA VAL A 47 -20.50 -17.58 11.06
C VAL A 47 -19.19 -18.37 11.19
N CYS A 48 -18.05 -17.71 11.33
CA CYS A 48 -16.73 -18.33 11.48
C CYS A 48 -16.70 -19.38 12.60
N VAL A 49 -17.10 -18.99 13.82
CA VAL A 49 -17.14 -19.85 15.00
C VAL A 49 -18.12 -21.01 14.84
N SER A 50 -19.24 -20.79 14.13
CA SER A 50 -20.27 -21.83 13.94
C SER A 50 -19.87 -22.90 12.93
N ASN A 51 -19.21 -22.51 11.84
CA ASN A 51 -18.70 -23.46 10.86
C ASN A 51 -17.44 -24.18 11.40
N ASN A 52 -16.77 -23.62 12.42
CA ASN A 52 -15.66 -24.23 13.16
C ASN A 52 -16.04 -24.76 14.55
N LEU A 53 -17.34 -24.96 14.83
CA LEU A 53 -17.85 -25.27 16.17
C LEU A 53 -17.23 -26.53 16.80
N SER A 54 -16.85 -27.52 15.99
CA SER A 54 -16.14 -28.72 16.47
C SER A 54 -14.81 -28.36 17.13
N SER A 55 -13.99 -27.55 16.46
CA SER A 55 -12.69 -27.08 16.97
C SER A 55 -12.86 -26.21 18.22
N VAL A 56 -13.89 -25.37 18.25
CA VAL A 56 -14.24 -24.51 19.37
C VAL A 56 -14.66 -25.33 20.60
N LEU A 57 -15.51 -26.33 20.43
CA LEU A 57 -15.90 -27.25 21.49
C LEU A 57 -14.74 -28.12 21.98
N LEU A 58 -13.83 -28.53 21.09
CA LEU A 58 -12.60 -29.26 21.46
C LEU A 58 -11.64 -28.39 22.27
N ALA A 59 -11.41 -27.14 21.85
CA ALA A 59 -10.61 -26.17 22.59
C ALA A 59 -11.19 -25.89 23.99
N LEU A 60 -12.52 -25.67 24.08
CA LEU A 60 -13.23 -25.49 25.34
C LEU A 60 -13.18 -26.74 26.24
N ALA A 61 -13.31 -27.95 25.67
CA ALA A 61 -13.21 -29.19 26.44
C ALA A 61 -11.79 -29.39 27.01
N ALA A 62 -10.76 -29.08 26.22
CA ALA A 62 -9.37 -29.09 26.67
C ALA A 62 -9.06 -27.99 27.71
N SER A 63 -9.78 -26.86 27.64
CA SER A 63 -9.60 -25.69 28.52
C SER A 63 -10.52 -25.69 29.75
N SER A 64 -11.32 -26.75 29.97
CA SER A 64 -12.46 -26.72 30.92
C SER A 64 -12.12 -26.44 32.39
N SER A 65 -10.84 -26.43 32.78
CA SER A 65 -10.35 -26.03 34.10
C SER A 65 -9.93 -24.55 34.21
N THR A 66 -9.75 -23.85 33.09
CA THR A 66 -9.28 -22.46 32.99
C THR A 66 -10.22 -21.55 32.20
N CYS A 67 -11.10 -22.11 31.37
CA CYS A 67 -12.15 -21.41 30.64
C CYS A 67 -13.30 -22.36 30.33
N THR A 68 -14.51 -22.03 30.78
CA THR A 68 -15.72 -22.79 30.45
C THR A 68 -16.63 -22.03 29.49
N LEU A 69 -17.53 -22.75 28.83
CA LEU A 69 -18.59 -22.13 28.02
C LEU A 69 -19.48 -21.21 28.87
N THR A 70 -19.67 -21.49 30.16
CA THR A 70 -20.43 -20.63 31.07
C THR A 70 -19.73 -19.27 31.29
N ASP A 71 -18.41 -19.27 31.40
CA ASP A 71 -17.62 -18.04 31.61
C ASP A 71 -17.69 -17.15 30.36
N LEU A 72 -17.57 -17.75 29.17
CA LEU A 72 -17.81 -17.04 27.91
C LEU A 72 -19.25 -16.54 27.81
N LEU A 73 -20.25 -17.35 28.18
CA LEU A 73 -21.66 -16.93 28.14
C LEU A 73 -21.98 -15.76 29.10
N ALA A 74 -21.29 -15.66 30.24
CA ALA A 74 -21.45 -14.56 31.17
C ALA A 74 -21.09 -13.20 30.55
N LEU A 75 -20.16 -13.17 29.57
CA LEU A 75 -19.78 -11.96 28.83
C LEU A 75 -20.96 -11.38 28.02
N GLU A 76 -21.97 -12.17 27.62
CA GLU A 76 -23.16 -11.66 26.91
C GLU A 76 -23.96 -10.65 27.75
N SER A 77 -23.90 -10.83 29.08
CA SER A 77 -24.63 -10.04 30.06
C SER A 77 -23.79 -9.01 30.81
N ASN A 78 -22.48 -8.93 30.54
CA ASN A 78 -21.56 -8.10 31.31
C ASN A 78 -21.60 -6.64 30.84
N THR A 79 -22.30 -5.78 31.60
CA THR A 79 -22.58 -4.39 31.22
C THR A 79 -21.35 -3.55 30.91
N GLN A 80 -20.20 -3.79 31.55
CA GLN A 80 -18.99 -2.99 31.32
C GLN A 80 -18.35 -3.34 29.98
N ILE A 81 -18.30 -4.63 29.69
CA ILE A 81 -17.91 -5.18 28.40
C ILE A 81 -18.87 -4.67 27.30
N LEU A 82 -20.18 -4.58 27.56
CA LEU A 82 -21.15 -3.96 26.62
C LEU A 82 -20.88 -2.46 26.39
N SER A 83 -20.62 -1.70 27.44
CA SER A 83 -20.44 -0.25 27.38
C SER A 83 -19.16 0.10 26.63
N LEU A 84 -18.06 -0.60 26.90
CA LEU A 84 -16.82 -0.50 26.14
C LEU A 84 -17.08 -0.81 24.65
N ALA A 85 -17.81 -1.89 24.33
CA ALA A 85 -18.22 -2.21 22.96
C ALA A 85 -18.96 -1.08 22.27
N SER A 86 -19.81 -0.32 22.99
CA SER A 86 -20.56 0.79 22.41
C SER A 86 -19.72 2.04 22.25
N LEU A 87 -18.82 2.36 23.18
CA LEU A 87 -17.84 3.45 22.99
C LEU A 87 -17.10 3.25 21.66
N ILE A 88 -16.49 2.07 21.51
CA ILE A 88 -15.78 1.61 20.32
C ILE A 88 -16.65 1.75 19.06
N LYS A 89 -17.88 1.21 19.15
CA LYS A 89 -18.85 1.21 18.06
C LYS A 89 -19.12 2.60 17.53
N ASP A 90 -19.23 3.55 18.44
CA ASP A 90 -19.67 4.91 18.16
C ASP A 90 -18.47 5.79 17.76
N ILE A 91 -17.24 5.51 18.25
CA ILE A 91 -15.99 6.07 17.71
C ILE A 91 -15.82 5.68 16.24
N VAL A 92 -15.92 4.40 15.89
CA VAL A 92 -15.81 3.94 14.50
C VAL A 92 -16.91 4.55 13.62
N ALA A 93 -18.12 4.74 14.14
CA ALA A 93 -19.21 5.35 13.38
C ALA A 93 -19.10 6.88 13.25
N SER A 94 -18.25 7.55 14.03
CA SER A 94 -18.06 9.00 14.03
C SER A 94 -16.67 9.38 14.58
N PRO A 95 -15.58 9.17 13.82
CA PRO A 95 -14.21 9.36 14.31
C PRO A 95 -13.93 10.78 14.83
N SER A 96 -14.52 11.80 14.20
CA SER A 96 -14.45 13.20 14.65
C SER A 96 -15.01 13.44 16.05
N SER A 97 -15.86 12.54 16.55
CA SER A 97 -16.45 12.61 17.89
C SER A 97 -15.65 11.84 18.95
N MET A 98 -14.53 11.19 18.57
CA MET A 98 -13.77 10.27 19.43
C MET A 98 -13.48 10.84 20.83
N SER A 99 -12.89 12.04 20.93
CA SER A 99 -12.59 12.67 22.23
C SER A 99 -13.84 12.85 23.11
N SER A 100 -14.96 13.30 22.53
CA SER A 100 -16.21 13.51 23.27
C SER A 100 -16.88 12.20 23.72
N LEU A 101 -16.76 11.15 22.91
CA LEU A 101 -17.27 9.82 23.22
C LEU A 101 -16.44 9.17 24.34
N VAL A 102 -15.10 9.24 24.24
CA VAL A 102 -14.18 8.76 25.29
C VAL A 102 -14.41 9.51 26.59
N TYR A 103 -14.54 10.85 26.54
CA TYR A 103 -14.86 11.64 27.74
C TYR A 103 -16.17 11.21 28.39
N SER A 104 -17.24 11.03 27.61
CA SER A 104 -18.54 10.59 28.12
C SER A 104 -18.44 9.23 28.80
N TYR A 105 -17.74 8.27 28.18
CA TYR A 105 -17.51 6.96 28.77
C TYR A 105 -16.70 7.02 30.08
N MET A 106 -15.65 7.85 30.15
CA MET A 106 -14.89 8.04 31.38
C MET A 106 -15.76 8.63 32.50
N ALA A 107 -16.60 9.63 32.17
CA ALA A 107 -17.48 10.30 33.14
C ALA A 107 -18.61 9.41 33.66
N ASP A 108 -19.12 8.50 32.82
CA ASP A 108 -20.16 7.53 33.18
C ASP A 108 -19.60 6.31 33.93
N THR A 109 -18.29 6.08 33.92
CA THR A 109 -17.64 4.90 34.55
C THR A 109 -17.31 5.14 36.03
N SER A 110 -17.98 4.44 36.95
CA SER A 110 -17.67 4.49 38.38
C SER A 110 -16.50 3.55 38.79
N SER A 111 -16.00 3.71 40.03
CA SER A 111 -14.97 2.81 40.57
C SER A 111 -15.45 1.35 40.67
N SER A 112 -16.75 1.12 40.86
CA SER A 112 -17.36 -0.21 40.81
C SER A 112 -17.39 -0.77 39.39
N ASP A 113 -17.73 0.05 38.40
CA ASP A 113 -17.78 -0.36 36.99
C ASP A 113 -16.39 -0.79 36.50
N MET A 114 -15.34 -0.02 36.83
CA MET A 114 -13.97 -0.39 36.52
C MET A 114 -13.52 -1.65 37.29
N THR A 115 -13.96 -1.83 38.55
CA THR A 115 -13.67 -3.04 39.33
C THR A 115 -14.34 -4.28 38.74
N ASP A 116 -15.56 -4.16 38.20
CA ASP A 116 -16.28 -5.24 37.52
C ASP A 116 -15.62 -5.58 36.17
N LEU A 117 -15.19 -4.58 35.40
CA LEU A 117 -14.39 -4.77 34.18
C LEU A 117 -13.09 -5.53 34.50
N CYS A 118 -12.35 -5.08 35.51
CA CYS A 118 -11.10 -5.71 35.94
C CYS A 118 -11.29 -7.12 36.52
N THR A 119 -12.36 -7.35 37.27
CA THR A 119 -12.73 -8.71 37.70
C THR A 119 -12.96 -9.61 36.48
N THR A 120 -13.65 -9.10 35.45
CA THR A 120 -13.93 -9.83 34.21
C THR A 120 -12.67 -10.13 33.40
N LEU A 121 -11.75 -9.15 33.30
CA LEU A 121 -10.44 -9.32 32.65
C LEU A 121 -9.59 -10.40 33.34
N ASN A 122 -9.52 -10.37 34.66
CA ASN A 122 -8.68 -11.28 35.46
C ASN A 122 -9.27 -12.70 35.58
N THR A 123 -10.59 -12.84 35.66
CA THR A 123 -11.25 -14.13 35.94
C THR A 123 -11.80 -14.86 34.72
N VAL A 124 -12.12 -14.14 33.64
CA VAL A 124 -12.72 -14.71 32.43
C VAL A 124 -11.84 -14.48 31.21
N ILE A 125 -11.59 -13.22 30.83
CA ILE A 125 -11.03 -12.90 29.51
C ILE A 125 -9.59 -13.41 29.37
N SER A 126 -8.70 -13.06 30.31
CA SER A 126 -7.29 -13.45 30.21
C SER A 126 -7.08 -14.97 30.31
N PRO A 127 -7.72 -15.70 31.26
CA PRO A 127 -7.66 -17.17 31.29
C PRO A 127 -8.24 -17.84 30.03
N CYS A 128 -9.35 -17.31 29.48
CA CYS A 128 -9.94 -17.84 28.25
C CYS A 128 -9.08 -17.58 27.02
N LEU A 129 -8.51 -16.39 26.85
CA LEU A 129 -7.63 -16.09 25.72
C LEU A 129 -6.37 -16.97 25.75
N LEU A 130 -5.71 -17.10 26.90
CA LEU A 130 -4.56 -18.00 27.05
C LEU A 130 -4.89 -19.45 26.65
N SER A 131 -6.06 -19.95 27.04
CA SER A 131 -6.42 -21.37 26.84
C SER A 131 -6.94 -21.66 25.43
N LEU A 132 -7.67 -20.71 24.82
CA LEU A 132 -8.36 -20.90 23.55
C LEU A 132 -7.57 -20.37 22.34
N LEU A 133 -6.96 -19.19 22.44
CA LEU A 133 -6.35 -18.49 21.30
C LEU A 133 -5.31 -19.35 20.56
N PRO A 134 -4.37 -20.05 21.23
CA PRO A 134 -3.37 -20.87 20.53
C PRO A 134 -3.95 -22.03 19.70
N THR A 135 -5.16 -22.48 20.05
CA THR A 135 -5.88 -23.55 19.31
C THR A 135 -6.80 -22.98 18.24
N LEU A 136 -7.43 -21.84 18.49
CA LEU A 136 -8.45 -21.28 17.60
C LEU A 136 -7.88 -20.36 16.52
N LEU A 137 -6.79 -19.62 16.79
CA LEU A 137 -6.18 -18.73 15.80
C LEU A 137 -5.80 -19.48 14.50
N PRO A 138 -5.11 -20.65 14.54
CA PRO A 138 -4.75 -21.39 13.33
C PRO A 138 -5.96 -22.05 12.65
N VAL A 139 -7.07 -22.23 13.35
CA VAL A 139 -8.32 -22.76 12.79
C VAL A 139 -9.03 -21.67 11.99
N PHE A 140 -9.17 -20.48 12.57
CA PHE A 140 -9.82 -19.35 11.91
C PHE A 140 -9.01 -18.82 10.72
N GLN A 141 -7.68 -18.72 10.85
CA GLN A 141 -6.82 -18.34 9.72
C GLN A 141 -6.87 -19.34 8.55
N LYS A 142 -7.22 -20.60 8.79
CA LYS A 142 -7.28 -21.67 7.78
C LYS A 142 -8.62 -21.77 7.06
N ASP A 143 -9.72 -21.34 7.68
CA ASP A 143 -11.05 -21.35 7.05
C ASP A 143 -11.25 -20.08 6.20
N LEU A 144 -10.69 -20.12 4.99
CA LEU A 144 -10.75 -19.00 4.04
C LEU A 144 -12.15 -18.75 3.45
N THR A 145 -13.19 -19.49 3.85
CA THR A 145 -14.54 -19.34 3.30
C THR A 145 -15.55 -18.82 4.33
N CYS A 146 -15.50 -19.33 5.57
CA CYS A 146 -16.40 -18.88 6.62
C CYS A 146 -15.72 -17.96 7.66
N CYS A 147 -14.38 -17.90 7.69
CA CYS A 147 -13.61 -17.06 8.61
C CYS A 147 -12.76 -15.97 7.95
N SER A 148 -12.85 -15.71 6.63
CA SER A 148 -11.97 -14.75 5.93
C SER A 148 -11.89 -13.39 6.64
N GLN A 149 -13.03 -12.73 6.87
CA GLN A 149 -13.09 -11.44 7.59
C GLN A 149 -12.51 -11.47 9.02
N VAL A 150 -12.59 -12.60 9.74
CA VAL A 150 -11.95 -12.75 11.06
C VAL A 150 -10.44 -12.91 10.90
N SER A 151 -10.02 -13.68 9.89
CA SER A 151 -8.62 -13.86 9.53
C SER A 151 -7.99 -12.56 9.04
N ASP A 152 -8.70 -11.71 8.31
CA ASP A 152 -8.19 -10.42 7.84
C ASP A 152 -7.87 -9.50 9.02
N LEU A 153 -8.75 -9.44 10.02
CA LEU A 153 -8.47 -8.71 11.27
C LEU A 153 -7.26 -9.26 12.03
N ILE A 154 -7.05 -10.58 12.02
CA ILE A 154 -5.88 -11.21 12.65
C ILE A 154 -4.62 -10.81 11.89
N ASP A 155 -4.64 -10.88 10.57
CA ASP A 155 -3.51 -10.52 9.72
C ASP A 155 -3.17 -9.02 9.84
N LEU A 156 -4.15 -8.12 10.07
CA LEU A 156 -3.87 -6.71 10.39
C LEU A 156 -3.09 -6.51 11.70
N VAL A 157 -3.19 -7.43 12.67
CA VAL A 157 -2.37 -7.35 13.91
C VAL A 157 -0.89 -7.55 13.58
N ASP A 158 -0.57 -8.33 12.54
CA ASP A 158 0.81 -8.64 12.15
C ASP A 158 1.60 -7.43 11.62
N PHE A 159 0.96 -6.27 11.36
CA PHE A 159 1.67 -5.00 11.18
C PHE A 159 2.51 -4.61 12.40
N PHE A 160 1.98 -4.86 13.61
CA PHE A 160 2.59 -4.46 14.87
C PHE A 160 3.39 -5.60 15.54
N VAL A 161 3.33 -6.82 15.00
CA VAL A 161 4.03 -8.00 15.53
C VAL A 161 5.47 -8.02 15.03
N PRO A 162 6.49 -7.95 15.91
CA PRO A 162 7.88 -8.04 15.49
C PRO A 162 8.16 -9.36 14.73
N PRO A 163 8.96 -9.38 13.64
CA PRO A 163 9.15 -10.57 12.79
C PRO A 163 9.72 -11.81 13.49
N ASN A 164 10.34 -11.64 14.66
CA ASN A 164 10.87 -12.71 15.50
C ASN A 164 9.88 -13.22 16.57
N VAL A 165 8.67 -12.66 16.62
CA VAL A 165 7.57 -12.97 17.56
C VAL A 165 6.44 -13.67 16.80
N THR A 166 5.57 -14.42 17.49
CA THR A 166 4.32 -14.94 16.89
C THR A 166 3.12 -14.08 17.30
N THR A 167 2.14 -13.93 16.42
CA THR A 167 0.88 -13.20 16.64
C THR A 167 0.20 -13.61 17.95
N ASN A 168 0.15 -14.92 18.25
CA ASN A 168 -0.34 -15.46 19.53
C ASN A 168 0.42 -14.90 20.73
N SER A 169 1.75 -14.95 20.70
CA SER A 169 2.59 -14.49 21.82
C SER A 169 2.48 -12.96 22.01
N PHE A 170 2.39 -12.20 20.92
CA PHE A 170 2.16 -10.75 20.97
C PHE A 170 0.80 -10.39 21.59
N ILE A 171 -0.29 -11.00 21.12
CA ILE A 171 -1.64 -10.78 21.68
C ILE A 171 -1.68 -11.10 23.18
N LEU A 172 -1.11 -12.22 23.60
CA LEU A 172 -1.19 -12.65 25.00
C LEU A 172 -0.24 -11.86 25.93
N ASN A 173 1.00 -11.58 25.48
CA ASN A 173 2.02 -10.93 26.32
C ASN A 173 1.90 -9.40 26.34
N GLU A 174 1.69 -8.77 25.18
CA GLU A 174 1.77 -7.31 25.05
C GLU A 174 0.39 -6.68 25.20
N LEU A 175 -0.61 -7.28 24.55
CA LEU A 175 -1.93 -6.66 24.40
C LEU A 175 -2.85 -7.02 25.58
N VAL A 176 -3.04 -8.30 25.87
CA VAL A 176 -3.93 -8.74 26.98
C VAL A 176 -3.37 -8.35 28.34
N ASN A 177 -2.10 -8.68 28.62
CA ASN A 177 -1.46 -8.27 29.86
C ASN A 177 -1.29 -6.75 29.94
N GLY A 178 -0.90 -6.08 28.85
CA GLY A 178 -0.72 -4.62 28.84
C GLY A 178 -2.00 -3.87 29.18
N VAL A 179 -3.13 -4.20 28.53
CA VAL A 179 -4.45 -3.63 28.87
C VAL A 179 -4.84 -3.93 30.32
N ASN A 180 -4.60 -5.16 30.80
CA ASN A 180 -4.92 -5.53 32.19
C ASN A 180 -4.06 -4.76 33.19
N GLN A 181 -2.74 -4.63 33.01
CA GLN A 181 -1.86 -3.85 33.88
C GLN A 181 -2.19 -2.35 33.83
N PHE A 182 -2.49 -1.81 32.64
CA PHE A 182 -2.84 -0.41 32.45
C PHE A 182 -4.10 0.00 33.23
N PHE A 183 -5.19 -0.77 33.14
CA PHE A 183 -6.46 -0.42 33.79
C PHE A 183 -6.63 -1.02 35.20
N CYS A 184 -6.07 -2.20 35.47
CA CYS A 184 -6.47 -3.05 36.60
C CYS A 184 -5.39 -3.28 37.66
N SER A 185 -4.20 -2.70 37.51
CA SER A 185 -3.30 -2.52 38.65
C SER A 185 -3.99 -1.68 39.72
N SER A 186 -3.82 -2.04 41.00
CA SER A 186 -4.51 -1.37 42.10
C SER A 186 -3.66 -0.30 42.77
N ILE A 187 -4.31 0.77 43.22
CA ILE A 187 -3.72 1.87 43.99
C ILE A 187 -4.65 2.20 45.18
N GLY A 188 -4.24 1.77 46.37
CA GLY A 188 -5.13 1.80 47.55
C GLY A 188 -6.38 0.92 47.33
N ASP A 189 -7.56 1.48 47.56
CA ASP A 189 -8.85 0.78 47.43
C ASP A 189 -9.48 0.90 46.02
N THR A 190 -8.75 1.37 45.00
CA THR A 190 -9.25 1.54 43.63
C THR A 190 -8.24 1.07 42.57
N THR A 191 -8.60 1.14 41.29
CA THR A 191 -7.70 0.78 40.18
C THR A 191 -7.05 2.01 39.55
N CYS A 192 -5.90 1.81 38.92
CA CYS A 192 -5.21 2.83 38.14
C CYS A 192 -6.08 3.39 37.00
N GLY A 193 -6.84 2.53 36.31
CA GLY A 193 -7.78 2.94 35.28
C GLY A 193 -8.86 3.91 35.78
N TYR A 194 -9.49 3.61 36.92
CA TYR A 194 -10.49 4.53 37.49
C TYR A 194 -9.86 5.81 38.03
N LYS A 195 -8.70 5.72 38.71
CA LYS A 195 -7.96 6.90 39.19
C LYS A 195 -7.58 7.84 38.03
N MET A 196 -7.27 7.29 36.86
CA MET A 196 -7.04 8.07 35.64
C MET A 196 -8.34 8.74 35.15
N PHE A 197 -9.43 7.99 35.00
CA PHE A 197 -10.72 8.50 34.50
C PHE A 197 -11.30 9.60 35.41
N SER A 198 -11.29 9.40 36.74
CA SER A 198 -11.74 10.40 37.72
C SER A 198 -10.94 11.70 37.58
N GLN A 199 -9.60 11.63 37.55
CA GLN A 199 -8.78 12.82 37.38
C GLN A 199 -8.98 13.53 36.04
N MET A 200 -9.11 12.79 34.93
CA MET A 200 -9.37 13.40 33.61
C MET A 200 -10.72 14.13 33.59
N THR A 201 -11.76 13.55 34.20
CA THR A 201 -13.12 14.14 34.20
C THR A 201 -13.30 15.22 35.26
N GLU A 202 -12.49 15.24 36.31
CA GLU A 202 -12.36 16.35 37.27
C GLU A 202 -11.55 17.53 36.69
N THR A 203 -10.55 17.26 35.84
CA THR A 203 -9.63 18.27 35.29
C THR A 203 -10.21 18.98 34.06
N TYR A 204 -10.89 18.24 33.17
CA TYR A 204 -11.37 18.75 31.88
C TYR A 204 -12.89 18.69 31.79
N THR A 205 -13.50 19.65 31.08
CA THR A 205 -14.87 19.48 30.56
C THR A 205 -14.88 18.67 29.25
N SER A 206 -16.06 18.16 28.84
CA SER A 206 -16.23 17.45 27.56
C SER A 206 -15.83 18.27 26.32
N SER A 207 -15.73 19.60 26.42
CA SER A 207 -15.29 20.50 25.36
C SER A 207 -13.80 20.84 25.40
N GLU A 208 -13.12 20.54 26.50
CA GLU A 208 -11.69 20.79 26.71
C GLU A 208 -10.86 19.51 26.59
N PHE A 209 -11.43 18.36 26.95
CA PHE A 209 -10.76 17.07 26.82
C PHE A 209 -10.54 16.71 25.34
N THR A 210 -9.29 16.42 24.99
CA THR A 210 -8.94 15.80 23.71
C THR A 210 -8.09 14.56 23.98
N LEU A 211 -8.35 13.46 23.26
CA LEU A 211 -7.57 12.23 23.47
C LEU A 211 -6.07 12.48 23.22
N LEU A 212 -5.73 13.29 22.22
CA LEU A 212 -4.35 13.61 21.91
C LEU A 212 -3.69 14.44 23.01
N GLU A 213 -4.26 15.58 23.43
CA GLU A 213 -3.57 16.45 24.42
C GLU A 213 -3.64 15.91 25.84
N SER A 214 -4.80 15.37 26.25
CA SER A 214 -4.99 14.96 27.63
C SER A 214 -4.33 13.62 27.94
N VAL A 215 -4.19 12.72 26.95
CA VAL A 215 -3.66 11.36 27.15
C VAL A 215 -2.31 11.13 26.47
N ILE A 216 -2.13 11.55 25.21
CA ILE A 216 -0.92 11.22 24.43
C ILE A 216 0.21 12.25 24.62
N MET A 217 -0.09 13.54 24.52
CA MET A 217 0.91 14.62 24.55
C MET A 217 1.84 14.58 25.77
N PRO A 218 1.40 14.27 27.01
CA PRO A 218 2.32 14.14 28.14
C PRO A 218 3.43 13.12 27.90
N PHE A 219 3.20 12.06 27.14
CA PHE A 219 4.23 11.06 26.85
C PHE A 219 5.19 11.47 25.73
N VAL A 220 4.91 12.57 25.02
CA VAL A 220 5.73 13.10 23.92
C VAL A 220 6.21 14.55 24.13
N THR A 221 5.95 15.18 25.28
CA THR A 221 6.34 16.59 25.56
C THR A 221 7.05 16.84 26.89
N ILE A 222 7.20 15.86 27.80
CA ILE A 222 7.85 16.17 29.09
C ILE A 222 9.37 16.27 28.90
N SER A 223 9.96 17.38 29.37
CA SER A 223 11.40 17.57 29.25
C SER A 223 12.20 16.55 30.08
N SER A 224 13.37 16.15 29.56
CA SER A 224 14.18 15.11 30.18
C SER A 224 14.71 15.54 31.55
N GLY A 225 14.44 14.71 32.58
CA GLY A 225 14.68 15.01 33.99
C GLY A 225 13.45 15.54 34.74
N GLU A 226 12.35 15.88 34.05
CA GLU A 226 11.09 16.33 34.66
C GLU A 226 9.99 15.25 34.64
N GLU A 227 10.22 14.07 34.07
CA GLU A 227 9.26 12.98 33.92
C GLU A 227 8.64 12.60 35.28
N CYS A 228 9.47 12.45 36.31
CA CYS A 228 9.03 12.07 37.65
C CYS A 228 8.37 13.20 38.46
N THR A 229 8.42 14.44 37.96
CA THR A 229 7.69 15.60 38.46
C THR A 229 6.32 15.66 37.78
N ALA A 230 6.31 15.60 36.44
CA ALA A 230 5.09 15.54 35.64
C ALA A 230 4.17 14.36 36.01
N MET A 231 4.71 13.15 36.23
CA MET A 231 3.94 11.98 36.65
C MET A 231 3.30 12.11 38.05
N LYS A 232 3.68 13.13 38.84
CA LYS A 232 3.02 13.48 40.11
C LYS A 232 1.91 14.51 39.93
N GLY A 233 1.68 15.01 38.72
CA GLY A 233 0.78 16.12 38.42
C GLY A 233 1.37 17.50 38.69
N ASP A 234 2.65 17.58 39.08
CA ASP A 234 3.37 18.84 39.23
C ASP A 234 3.69 19.44 37.85
N SER A 235 3.93 20.75 37.81
CA SER A 235 4.26 21.46 36.57
C SER A 235 5.60 21.04 35.98
N TYR A 236 5.65 20.89 34.65
CA TYR A 236 6.84 20.58 33.86
C TYR A 236 6.99 21.56 32.69
N THR A 237 8.13 21.51 32.01
CA THR A 237 8.37 22.22 30.76
C THR A 237 7.93 21.33 29.59
N ASP A 238 6.88 21.74 28.90
CA ASP A 238 6.46 21.14 27.64
C ASP A 238 7.50 21.50 26.57
N THR A 239 8.16 20.48 26.00
CA THR A 239 9.24 20.67 25.03
C THR A 239 8.78 21.15 23.67
N ALA A 240 7.51 20.97 23.30
CA ALA A 240 6.97 21.41 22.02
C ALA A 240 6.59 22.90 22.07
N SER A 241 5.91 23.35 23.13
CA SER A 241 5.54 24.76 23.30
C SER A 241 6.63 25.61 23.99
N LEU A 242 7.58 24.98 24.68
CA LEU A 242 8.52 25.63 25.61
C LEU A 242 7.83 26.42 26.74
N THR A 243 6.60 26.04 27.08
CA THR A 243 5.83 26.65 28.18
C THR A 243 5.68 25.69 29.37
N SER A 244 5.14 26.20 30.49
CA SER A 244 4.86 25.34 31.64
C SER A 244 3.50 24.66 31.47
N ALA A 245 3.49 23.34 31.52
CA ALA A 245 2.32 22.48 31.43
C ALA A 245 2.14 21.64 32.70
N THR A 246 0.98 20.99 32.81
CA THR A 246 0.64 20.02 33.87
C THR A 246 -0.12 18.86 33.25
N THR A 247 0.02 17.66 33.82
CA THR A 247 -0.81 16.51 33.50
C THR A 247 -1.45 15.96 34.77
N ILE A 248 -2.25 14.91 34.69
CA ILE A 248 -2.86 14.25 35.86
C ILE A 248 -1.79 13.55 36.73
N THR A 249 -2.13 13.25 37.99
CA THR A 249 -1.25 12.46 38.87
C THR A 249 -1.36 10.97 38.55
N TYR A 250 -0.48 10.48 37.69
CA TYR A 250 -0.31 9.04 37.44
C TYR A 250 0.21 8.32 38.68
N SER A 251 1.20 8.89 39.39
CA SER A 251 1.90 8.24 40.52
C SER A 251 2.42 6.85 40.11
N CYS A 252 2.46 5.88 41.03
CA CYS A 252 2.91 4.50 40.76
C CYS A 252 2.15 3.76 39.64
N CYS A 253 1.02 4.28 39.14
CA CYS A 253 0.31 3.65 38.04
C CYS A 253 1.12 3.66 36.74
N ILE A 254 2.00 4.65 36.54
CA ILE A 254 2.83 4.72 35.32
C ILE A 254 3.71 3.48 35.15
N ASP A 255 4.15 2.86 36.24
CA ASP A 255 5.00 1.66 36.19
C ASP A 255 4.30 0.43 35.59
N HIS A 256 2.98 0.38 35.70
CA HIS A 256 2.14 -0.68 35.11
C HIS A 256 1.54 -0.28 33.74
N MET A 257 1.46 1.02 33.45
CA MET A 257 0.98 1.54 32.15
C MET A 257 2.10 1.55 31.09
N ARG A 258 3.33 1.88 31.50
CA ARG A 258 4.52 2.03 30.64
C ARG A 258 4.71 0.86 29.66
N PRO A 259 4.69 -0.44 30.07
CA PRO A 259 4.95 -1.54 29.15
C PRO A 259 3.99 -1.56 27.96
N PHE A 260 2.70 -1.25 28.17
CA PHE A 260 1.72 -1.20 27.10
C PHE A 260 1.96 -0.02 26.14
N ILE A 261 2.38 1.14 26.67
CA ILE A 261 2.73 2.31 25.86
C ILE A 261 4.00 2.03 25.03
N GLU A 262 5.03 1.43 25.65
CA GLU A 262 6.27 1.01 24.98
C GLU A 262 6.00 -0.02 23.87
N SER A 263 5.10 -0.98 24.09
CA SER A 263 4.73 -1.98 23.07
C SER A 263 3.91 -1.37 21.91
N ILE A 264 3.12 -0.31 22.15
CA ILE A 264 2.50 0.48 21.07
C ILE A 264 3.57 1.25 20.28
N GLN A 265 4.43 2.02 20.94
CA GLN A 265 5.52 2.78 20.29
C GLN A 265 6.41 1.85 19.46
N SER A 266 6.80 0.71 20.03
CA SER A 266 7.59 -0.32 19.35
C SER A 266 6.86 -0.90 18.13
N GLY A 267 5.54 -1.12 18.20
CA GLY A 267 4.76 -1.58 17.05
C GLY A 267 4.74 -0.57 15.89
N PHE A 268 4.64 0.72 16.20
CA PHE A 268 4.74 1.80 15.21
C PHE A 268 6.12 1.83 14.55
N GLU A 269 7.20 1.80 15.33
CA GLU A 269 8.57 1.76 14.80
C GLU A 269 8.85 0.47 14.02
N VAL A 270 8.31 -0.68 14.44
CA VAL A 270 8.41 -1.93 13.68
C VAL A 270 7.81 -1.78 12.29
N PHE A 271 6.64 -1.15 12.13
CA PHE A 271 6.03 -1.00 10.81
C PHE A 271 6.73 0.06 9.95
N PHE A 272 6.80 1.30 10.44
CA PHE A 272 7.26 2.47 9.67
C PHE A 272 8.79 2.63 9.63
N ASP A 273 9.53 1.91 10.49
CA ASP A 273 10.95 2.11 10.78
C ASP A 273 11.28 3.47 11.43
N ASP A 274 10.51 4.54 11.20
CA ASP A 274 10.54 5.80 11.94
C ASP A 274 9.89 5.71 13.34
N THR A 275 10.44 6.39 14.35
CA THR A 275 9.84 6.42 15.70
C THR A 275 8.62 7.35 15.74
N THR A 276 7.69 7.12 16.69
CA THR A 276 6.53 8.02 16.89
C THR A 276 6.93 9.49 17.07
N VAL A 277 8.10 9.75 17.66
CA VAL A 277 8.59 11.11 17.93
C VAL A 277 9.29 11.72 16.72
N ASP A 278 9.97 10.92 15.89
CA ASP A 278 10.50 11.42 14.61
C ASP A 278 9.34 11.83 13.69
N ILE A 279 8.31 10.98 13.60
CA ILE A 279 7.05 11.26 12.89
C ILE A 279 6.44 12.59 13.37
N LEU A 280 6.14 12.70 14.67
CA LEU A 280 5.53 13.91 15.23
C LEU A 280 6.38 15.18 15.02
N ASN A 281 7.71 15.08 15.04
CA ASN A 281 8.60 16.23 14.80
C ASN A 281 8.67 16.64 13.32
N GLY A 282 8.58 15.69 12.37
CA GLY A 282 8.56 16.02 10.94
C GLY A 282 7.22 16.59 10.46
N MET A 283 6.13 16.35 11.20
CA MET A 283 4.79 16.85 10.83
C MET A 283 4.59 18.35 11.05
N ILE A 284 5.49 19.03 11.79
CA ILE A 284 5.23 20.37 12.30
C ILE A 284 6.46 21.29 12.32
N GLU A 285 6.25 22.53 11.88
CA GLU A 285 7.18 23.64 12.13
C GLU A 285 6.79 24.32 13.46
N PHE A 286 7.53 24.04 14.54
CA PHE A 286 7.22 24.56 15.87
C PHE A 286 7.28 26.10 15.93
N SER A 287 6.24 26.71 16.51
CA SER A 287 6.20 28.16 16.80
C SER A 287 7.25 28.58 17.83
N ALA A 288 7.62 27.67 18.73
CA ALA A 288 8.65 27.89 19.74
C ALA A 288 10.04 27.58 19.17
N THR A 289 10.97 28.54 19.24
CA THR A 289 12.34 28.34 18.74
C THR A 289 13.07 27.27 19.55
N GLY A 290 13.34 26.12 18.93
CA GLY A 290 13.90 24.94 19.60
C GLY A 290 12.85 24.04 20.26
N GLY A 291 11.56 24.29 20.01
CA GLY A 291 10.47 23.38 20.34
C GLY A 291 10.62 22.06 19.59
N LYS A 292 10.24 20.96 20.24
CA LYS A 292 10.22 19.59 19.70
C LYS A 292 9.40 18.64 20.57
N PHE A 293 8.90 17.56 19.99
CA PHE A 293 8.44 16.39 20.74
C PHE A 293 9.65 15.54 21.18
N VAL A 294 9.52 14.83 22.30
CA VAL A 294 10.55 13.96 22.91
C VAL A 294 9.90 12.71 23.52
N ASP A 295 10.51 11.53 23.38
CA ASP A 295 9.97 10.34 24.02
C ASP A 295 10.18 10.41 25.54
N SER A 296 9.08 10.60 26.27
CA SER A 296 9.10 10.79 27.72
C SER A 296 8.93 9.45 28.47
N VAL A 297 8.51 8.38 27.78
CA VAL A 297 8.12 7.11 28.39
C VAL A 297 9.29 6.40 29.09
N PRO A 298 10.50 6.27 28.47
CA PRO A 298 11.65 5.61 29.11
C PRO A 298 12.12 6.32 30.38
N GLY A 299 12.01 7.66 30.42
CA GLY A 299 12.36 8.46 31.60
C GLY A 299 11.52 8.12 32.84
N THR A 300 10.29 7.64 32.64
CA THR A 300 9.41 7.24 33.76
C THR A 300 9.94 6.05 34.56
N ALA A 301 10.80 5.20 33.98
CA ALA A 301 11.34 4.00 34.64
C ALA A 301 12.27 4.30 35.82
N ALA A 302 12.78 5.54 35.93
CA ALA A 302 13.59 5.99 37.06
C ALA A 302 12.75 6.56 38.22
N CYS A 303 11.43 6.67 38.05
CA CYS A 303 10.59 7.39 39.00
C CYS A 303 10.33 6.61 40.29
N THR A 304 10.21 7.37 41.38
CA THR A 304 9.87 6.83 42.70
C THR A 304 8.72 7.64 43.29
N PHE A 305 7.71 6.91 43.75
CA PHE A 305 6.45 7.45 44.26
C PHE A 305 6.25 7.06 45.72
N THR A 306 5.44 7.86 46.43
CA THR A 306 5.03 7.55 47.81
C THR A 306 3.92 6.51 47.87
N ASP A 307 3.10 6.46 46.82
CA ASP A 307 2.06 5.44 46.66
C ASP A 307 2.71 4.13 46.19
N THR A 308 2.15 3.01 46.61
CA THR A 308 2.52 1.67 46.10
C THR A 308 1.36 1.11 45.30
N CYS A 309 1.66 0.70 44.07
CA CYS A 309 0.73 0.00 43.21
C CYS A 309 1.05 -1.51 43.22
N SER A 310 0.07 -2.34 42.85
CA SER A 310 0.29 -3.76 42.61
C SER A 310 -0.31 -4.18 41.28
N ASP A 311 0.28 -5.22 40.68
CA ASP A 311 -0.26 -5.86 39.48
C ASP A 311 -1.72 -6.33 39.67
N PRO A 312 -2.45 -6.54 38.56
CA PRO A 312 -3.76 -7.18 38.57
C PRO A 312 -3.72 -8.57 39.22
N SER A 313 -4.88 -9.06 39.65
CA SER A 313 -4.99 -10.36 40.34
C SER A 313 -4.64 -11.57 39.45
N TYR A 314 -4.56 -11.39 38.14
CA TYR A 314 -4.12 -12.39 37.17
C TYR A 314 -3.35 -11.75 36.01
N LEU A 315 -2.17 -12.27 35.70
CA LEU A 315 -1.46 -11.99 34.45
C LEU A 315 -1.10 -13.31 33.77
N ILE A 316 -1.15 -13.31 32.44
CA ILE A 316 -0.73 -14.44 31.62
C ILE A 316 0.79 -14.56 31.74
N ALA A 317 1.27 -15.76 32.11
CA ALA A 317 2.71 -16.04 32.11
C ALA A 317 3.29 -15.86 30.70
N GLN A 318 4.48 -15.27 30.60
CA GLN A 318 5.10 -14.90 29.31
C GLN A 318 5.18 -16.10 28.34
N GLN A 319 4.58 -15.94 27.16
CA GLN A 319 4.57 -16.92 26.09
C GLN A 319 5.83 -16.83 25.23
N THR A 320 6.43 -17.98 24.90
CA THR A 320 7.64 -18.06 24.05
C THR A 320 7.38 -17.49 22.66
N ALA A 321 8.30 -16.69 22.14
CA ALA A 321 8.07 -15.87 20.94
C ALA A 321 8.79 -16.34 19.66
N THR A 322 9.93 -17.02 19.78
CA THR A 322 10.98 -17.01 18.73
C THR A 322 10.61 -17.70 17.42
N ARG A 323 10.71 -16.96 16.30
CA ARG A 323 10.72 -17.50 14.92
C ARG A 323 12.13 -17.53 14.32
N THR A 324 12.35 -18.40 13.33
CA THR A 324 13.61 -18.50 12.57
C THR A 324 13.48 -17.75 11.24
N PRO A 325 14.30 -16.73 10.94
CA PRO A 325 14.21 -15.98 9.68
C PRO A 325 14.52 -16.82 8.44
N GLY A 326 13.77 -16.58 7.35
CA GLY A 326 14.02 -17.16 6.03
C GLY A 326 14.93 -16.27 5.15
N THR A 327 15.64 -16.88 4.20
CA THR A 327 16.57 -16.18 3.28
C THR A 327 15.99 -15.99 1.88
N ASN A 328 16.25 -14.82 1.28
CA ASN A 328 15.67 -14.38 0.01
C ASN A 328 16.50 -14.83 -1.24
N PRO A 329 15.89 -15.15 -2.41
CA PRO A 329 16.60 -15.51 -3.64
C PRO A 329 16.76 -14.34 -4.65
N ALA A 330 17.65 -14.53 -5.64
CA ALA A 330 18.11 -13.48 -6.57
C ALA A 330 17.40 -13.45 -7.95
N LYS A 331 17.55 -12.32 -8.66
CA LYS A 331 16.88 -11.92 -9.92
C LYS A 331 17.70 -12.33 -11.18
N PRO A 332 17.06 -12.58 -12.34
CA PRO A 332 17.73 -12.71 -13.65
C PRO A 332 17.49 -11.51 -14.60
N THR A 333 18.42 -11.27 -15.54
CA THR A 333 18.44 -10.16 -16.52
C THR A 333 18.09 -10.61 -17.95
N LEU A 334 17.47 -9.76 -18.79
CA LEU A 334 17.50 -9.93 -20.26
C LEU A 334 17.19 -8.65 -21.08
N LYS A 335 17.71 -8.61 -22.32
CA LYS A 335 17.87 -7.44 -23.22
C LYS A 335 17.73 -7.82 -24.70
N THR A 336 17.32 -7.00 -25.68
CA THR A 336 16.50 -5.75 -25.78
C THR A 336 16.19 -5.54 -27.28
N SER A 337 14.95 -5.26 -27.75
CA SER A 337 14.69 -4.76 -29.13
C SER A 337 13.27 -4.21 -29.38
N LEU A 338 13.08 -2.88 -29.37
CA LEU A 338 11.82 -2.23 -29.83
C LEU A 338 11.97 -0.83 -30.47
N ARG A 339 13.18 -0.29 -30.58
CA ARG A 339 13.40 1.17 -30.67
C ARG A 339 12.99 1.85 -31.99
N SER A 340 13.13 1.24 -33.16
CA SER A 340 13.17 2.00 -34.43
C SER A 340 11.82 2.50 -34.99
N LEU A 341 10.68 1.98 -34.54
CA LEU A 341 9.38 2.25 -35.17
C LEU A 341 8.55 3.35 -34.49
N ALA A 342 8.48 3.31 -33.15
CA ALA A 342 7.67 4.24 -32.36
C ALA A 342 8.08 5.72 -32.52
N PHE A 343 9.34 6.00 -32.89
CA PHE A 343 9.86 7.36 -33.05
C PHE A 343 9.63 7.99 -34.44
N SER A 344 9.04 7.26 -35.40
CA SER A 344 8.80 7.76 -36.76
C SER A 344 7.52 8.62 -36.91
N GLY A 345 6.61 8.57 -35.93
CA GLY A 345 5.32 9.27 -35.94
C GLY A 345 5.28 10.56 -35.10
N LYS A 346 4.07 11.13 -34.93
CA LYS A 346 3.81 12.13 -33.88
C LYS A 346 3.84 11.45 -32.51
N LEU A 347 4.33 12.17 -31.50
CA LEU A 347 4.38 11.68 -30.11
C LEU A 347 3.01 11.19 -29.58
N CYS A 348 1.92 11.90 -29.90
CA CYS A 348 0.56 11.57 -29.46
C CYS A 348 0.01 10.24 -30.01
N TYR A 349 0.58 9.71 -31.10
CA TYR A 349 0.22 8.38 -31.62
C TYR A 349 1.23 7.29 -31.24
N ALA A 350 2.32 7.64 -30.54
CA ALA A 350 3.34 6.68 -30.17
C ALA A 350 2.84 5.80 -29.01
N GLN A 351 2.93 4.49 -29.20
CA GLN A 351 2.96 3.54 -28.09
C GLN A 351 4.39 3.50 -27.54
N ILE A 352 4.53 3.75 -26.24
CA ILE A 352 5.80 3.89 -25.55
C ILE A 352 5.85 2.86 -24.42
N PRO A 353 6.82 1.93 -24.40
CA PRO A 353 6.98 1.00 -23.29
C PRO A 353 7.16 1.74 -21.97
N SER A 354 6.28 1.45 -21.01
CA SER A 354 6.06 2.28 -19.82
C SER A 354 6.00 1.48 -18.52
N THR A 355 6.48 2.08 -17.43
CA THR A 355 6.26 1.64 -16.04
C THR A 355 5.52 2.69 -15.23
N HIS A 356 4.85 2.25 -14.17
CA HIS A 356 4.16 3.08 -13.15
C HIS A 356 5.00 3.08 -11.87
N ASN A 357 5.09 4.21 -11.17
CA ASN A 357 5.88 4.40 -9.94
C ASN A 357 7.32 3.84 -10.05
N SER A 358 7.96 4.12 -11.18
CA SER A 358 9.17 3.44 -11.67
C SER A 358 10.36 3.48 -10.71
N ALA A 359 10.46 4.50 -9.86
CA ALA A 359 11.58 4.70 -8.95
C ALA A 359 11.39 4.05 -7.55
N ILE A 360 10.24 3.42 -7.29
CA ILE A 360 9.94 2.77 -6.01
C ILE A 360 10.38 1.30 -6.09
N THR A 361 11.70 1.09 -6.00
CA THR A 361 12.33 -0.18 -6.37
C THR A 361 12.99 -0.95 -5.23
N LEU A 362 12.90 -2.28 -5.28
CA LEU A 362 13.64 -3.18 -4.39
C LEU A 362 15.18 -3.10 -4.58
N ALA A 363 15.67 -2.46 -5.65
CA ALA A 363 17.10 -2.18 -5.79
C ALA A 363 17.55 -1.00 -4.90
N ASP A 364 16.63 -0.07 -4.63
CA ASP A 364 16.85 1.19 -3.92
C ASP A 364 16.46 1.14 -2.44
N GLY A 365 15.74 0.10 -2.02
CA GLY A 365 15.48 -0.21 -0.61
C GLY A 365 14.02 -0.50 -0.27
N TYR A 366 13.10 0.07 -1.04
CA TYR A 366 11.66 -0.07 -0.90
C TYR A 366 11.26 -1.57 -0.92
N GLY A 367 10.40 -1.99 0.00
CA GLY A 367 9.94 -3.39 0.12
C GLY A 367 10.99 -4.40 0.64
N ASN A 368 12.18 -3.98 1.06
CA ASN A 368 13.17 -4.91 1.64
C ASN A 368 12.62 -5.67 2.85
N ARG A 369 11.79 -5.01 3.68
CA ARG A 369 11.21 -5.58 4.90
C ARG A 369 9.97 -6.44 4.63
N ASP A 370 9.38 -6.41 3.44
CA ASP A 370 8.11 -7.12 3.13
C ASP A 370 8.16 -8.62 3.45
N GLN A 371 9.29 -9.30 3.15
CA GLN A 371 9.49 -10.71 3.50
C GLN A 371 9.37 -11.01 5.00
N LEU A 372 9.67 -10.05 5.87
CA LEU A 372 9.63 -10.20 7.32
C LEU A 372 8.18 -10.20 7.84
N PHE A 373 7.34 -9.30 7.32
CA PHE A 373 5.90 -9.26 7.62
C PHE A 373 5.18 -10.44 6.97
N ASN A 374 5.45 -10.71 5.69
CA ASN A 374 4.89 -11.86 4.95
C ASN A 374 5.20 -13.21 5.60
N ALA A 375 6.24 -13.30 6.43
CA ALA A 375 6.49 -14.51 7.19
C ALA A 375 5.38 -14.81 8.20
N ASN A 376 4.75 -13.80 8.82
CA ASN A 376 3.68 -13.99 9.83
C ASN A 376 2.34 -14.39 9.20
N LEU A 377 2.10 -13.94 7.97
CA LEU A 377 0.84 -14.12 7.24
C LEU A 377 0.60 -15.57 6.77
N ASN A 378 -0.67 -15.91 6.56
CA ASN A 378 -1.05 -17.22 6.04
C ASN A 378 -0.79 -17.32 4.53
N SER A 379 0.17 -18.16 4.12
CA SER A 379 0.51 -18.40 2.71
C SER A 379 -0.63 -18.98 1.85
N ASP A 380 -1.68 -19.55 2.46
CA ASP A 380 -2.87 -20.00 1.73
C ASP A 380 -3.79 -18.83 1.31
N LYS A 381 -3.65 -17.65 1.93
CA LYS A 381 -4.38 -16.42 1.58
C LYS A 381 -3.62 -15.64 0.50
N SER A 382 -3.85 -15.98 -0.76
CA SER A 382 -3.15 -15.31 -1.88
C SER A 382 -3.31 -13.78 -1.89
N TYR A 383 -4.40 -13.25 -1.33
CA TYR A 383 -4.74 -11.81 -1.22
C TYR A 383 -4.22 -11.12 0.05
N SER A 384 -3.63 -11.85 1.00
CA SER A 384 -3.08 -11.28 2.24
C SER A 384 -1.56 -11.31 2.18
N TYR A 385 -0.96 -10.23 1.70
CA TYR A 385 0.49 -10.05 1.66
C TYR A 385 0.87 -8.57 1.77
N LEU A 386 2.02 -8.30 2.37
CA LEU A 386 2.66 -7.00 2.29
C LEU A 386 3.51 -6.93 1.03
N LYS A 387 3.30 -5.91 0.20
CA LYS A 387 4.14 -5.57 -0.93
C LYS A 387 4.15 -4.07 -1.11
N THR A 388 5.31 -3.47 -0.88
CA THR A 388 5.44 -2.03 -0.73
C THR A 388 6.41 -1.40 -1.74
N ASN A 389 6.95 -2.23 -2.65
CA ASN A 389 7.70 -1.82 -3.83
C ASN A 389 6.87 -2.03 -5.12
N ASN A 390 6.82 -1.02 -5.99
CA ASN A 390 6.21 -1.15 -7.32
C ASN A 390 7.12 -1.90 -8.29
N HIS A 391 8.45 -1.78 -8.14
CA HIS A 391 9.41 -2.42 -9.04
C HIS A 391 10.46 -3.26 -8.33
N VAL A 392 10.91 -4.30 -9.02
CA VAL A 392 12.04 -5.12 -8.60
C VAL A 392 13.36 -4.66 -9.24
N LEU A 393 13.29 -4.02 -10.41
CA LEU A 393 14.44 -3.52 -11.17
C LEU A 393 14.67 -2.03 -10.89
N SER A 394 15.94 -1.57 -10.84
CA SER A 394 16.25 -0.14 -10.75
C SER A 394 15.82 0.62 -12.02
N LEU A 395 15.84 1.95 -12.00
CA LEU A 395 15.51 2.74 -13.19
C LEU A 395 16.44 2.41 -14.37
N THR A 396 17.74 2.24 -14.13
CA THR A 396 18.74 1.80 -15.11
C THR A 396 18.33 0.46 -15.75
N ASP A 397 18.00 -0.54 -14.94
CA ASP A 397 17.59 -1.86 -15.43
C ASP A 397 16.29 -1.79 -16.26
N GLN A 398 15.30 -1.01 -15.82
CA GLN A 398 14.05 -0.78 -16.57
C GLN A 398 14.31 -0.14 -17.94
N LEU A 399 15.17 0.90 -17.98
CA LEU A 399 15.61 1.55 -19.21
C LEU A 399 16.40 0.58 -20.11
N ASP A 400 17.19 -0.31 -19.53
CA ASP A 400 18.00 -1.28 -20.25
C ASP A 400 17.17 -2.41 -20.88
N ILE A 401 16.16 -2.93 -20.19
CA ILE A 401 15.26 -3.95 -20.77
C ILE A 401 14.36 -3.37 -21.87
N GLY A 402 14.02 -2.07 -21.81
CA GLY A 402 13.32 -1.42 -22.92
C GLY A 402 12.43 -0.24 -22.59
N MET A 403 12.17 0.07 -21.32
CA MET A 403 11.22 1.12 -20.92
C MET A 403 11.70 2.50 -21.39
N ARG A 404 10.76 3.36 -21.80
CA ARG A 404 11.03 4.70 -22.34
C ARG A 404 10.11 5.77 -21.74
N TRP A 405 9.05 5.36 -21.07
CA TRP A 405 8.32 6.19 -20.12
C TRP A 405 8.59 5.64 -18.72
N ILE A 406 9.06 6.51 -17.84
CA ILE A 406 9.25 6.24 -16.41
C ILE A 406 8.52 7.32 -15.63
N GLU A 407 8.04 6.95 -14.46
CA GLU A 407 7.29 7.78 -13.52
C GLU A 407 8.08 7.83 -12.20
N ILE A 408 8.19 9.02 -11.64
CA ILE A 408 8.91 9.25 -10.38
C ILE A 408 7.97 10.04 -9.49
N ASP A 409 7.29 9.33 -8.59
CA ASP A 409 6.50 9.92 -7.53
C ASP A 409 7.46 10.71 -6.63
N THR A 410 7.12 11.95 -6.32
CA THR A 410 8.00 12.87 -5.60
C THR A 410 7.22 13.63 -4.54
N HIS A 411 7.81 13.74 -3.36
CA HIS A 411 7.29 14.50 -2.24
C HIS A 411 8.39 15.34 -1.59
N TYR A 412 7.98 16.28 -0.76
CA TYR A 412 8.89 17.20 -0.08
C TYR A 412 9.05 16.78 1.37
N PHE A 413 10.30 16.59 1.79
CA PHE A 413 10.64 16.20 3.16
C PHE A 413 11.97 16.85 3.57
N LEU A 414 11.99 17.48 4.75
CA LEU A 414 13.17 18.11 5.37
C LEU A 414 14.11 18.87 4.39
N ASP A 415 13.55 19.85 3.66
CA ASP A 415 14.25 20.72 2.70
C ASP A 415 14.78 20.05 1.41
N ASP A 416 14.48 18.78 1.11
CA ASP A 416 14.74 18.14 -0.20
C ASP A 416 13.49 17.43 -0.77
N PHE A 417 13.61 16.98 -2.01
CA PHE A 417 12.59 16.15 -2.66
C PHE A 417 12.98 14.68 -2.58
N HIS A 418 12.09 13.86 -2.03
CA HIS A 418 12.23 12.41 -1.87
C HIS A 418 11.30 11.66 -2.83
N THR A 419 11.74 10.48 -3.26
CA THR A 419 10.94 9.55 -4.05
C THR A 419 10.18 8.62 -3.10
N GLY A 420 8.86 8.50 -3.25
CA GLY A 420 8.04 7.66 -2.37
C GLY A 420 6.59 7.61 -2.83
N HIS A 421 5.83 6.59 -2.40
CA HIS A 421 4.43 6.45 -2.79
C HIS A 421 3.52 7.16 -1.77
N CYS A 422 3.03 8.35 -2.12
CA CYS A 422 2.12 9.09 -1.26
C CYS A 422 0.69 8.92 -1.75
N GLY A 423 -0.25 8.81 -0.82
CA GLY A 423 -1.66 8.85 -1.14
C GLY A 423 -2.53 9.03 0.08
N ASN A 424 -3.64 9.74 -0.10
CA ASN A 424 -4.75 9.56 0.81
C ASN A 424 -5.26 8.12 0.63
N LEU A 425 -5.25 7.33 1.70
CA LEU A 425 -5.66 5.91 1.74
C LEU A 425 -7.18 5.75 1.61
N GLY A 426 -7.77 6.33 0.55
CA GLY A 426 -9.18 6.23 0.12
C GLY A 426 -10.26 6.70 1.10
N SER A 427 -9.94 6.95 2.36
CA SER A 427 -10.89 6.80 3.46
C SER A 427 -11.25 8.12 4.14
N ASP A 428 -12.54 8.47 4.08
CA ASP A 428 -13.14 9.55 4.87
C ASP A 428 -12.77 9.46 6.36
N SER A 429 -12.69 8.25 6.90
CA SER A 429 -12.32 8.02 8.31
C SER A 429 -10.83 8.21 8.61
N VAL A 430 -9.93 8.01 7.64
CA VAL A 430 -8.50 8.37 7.75
C VAL A 430 -8.36 9.88 7.74
N THR A 431 -8.98 10.52 6.75
CA THR A 431 -9.03 11.98 6.61
C THR A 431 -9.57 12.62 7.90
N THR A 432 -10.71 12.12 8.43
CA THR A 432 -11.31 12.61 9.67
C THR A 432 -10.44 12.40 10.92
N PHE A 433 -9.67 11.31 10.99
CA PHE A 433 -8.73 11.07 12.08
C PHE A 433 -7.58 12.07 12.03
N PHE A 434 -7.02 12.31 10.84
CA PHE A 434 -5.95 13.29 10.66
C PHE A 434 -6.44 14.74 10.84
N ASP A 435 -7.63 15.12 10.35
CA ASP A 435 -8.27 16.42 10.66
C ASP A 435 -8.33 16.68 12.19
N ALA A 436 -8.69 15.64 12.97
CA ALA A 436 -8.75 15.74 14.43
C ALA A 436 -7.36 15.83 15.08
N PHE A 437 -6.36 15.17 14.48
CA PHE A 437 -4.96 15.16 14.92
C PHE A 437 -4.27 16.51 14.63
N ASP A 438 -4.39 17.02 13.41
CA ASP A 438 -3.85 18.30 12.93
C ASP A 438 -4.44 19.49 13.69
N SER A 439 -5.74 19.42 14.00
CA SER A 439 -6.44 20.40 14.86
C SER A 439 -5.84 20.50 16.27
N GLN A 440 -5.22 19.43 16.78
CA GLN A 440 -4.48 19.48 18.05
C GLN A 440 -3.02 19.86 17.86
N LEU A 441 -2.32 19.28 16.88
CA LEU A 441 -0.91 19.60 16.63
C LEU A 441 -0.70 21.08 16.28
N SER A 442 -1.64 21.71 15.57
CA SER A 442 -1.55 23.13 15.14
C SER A 442 -1.46 24.14 16.29
N LYS A 443 -1.67 23.70 17.54
CA LYS A 443 -1.42 24.48 18.76
C LYS A 443 0.07 24.73 19.03
N TYR A 444 0.94 23.86 18.53
CA TYR A 444 2.40 23.93 18.73
C TYR A 444 3.14 24.64 17.59
N GLY A 445 2.53 24.80 16.42
CA GLY A 445 3.25 25.16 15.20
C GLY A 445 2.42 25.11 13.91
N THR A 446 3.06 25.43 12.79
CA THR A 446 2.47 25.25 11.45
C THR A 446 2.53 23.77 11.09
N ILE A 447 1.39 23.17 10.76
CA ILE A 447 1.37 21.79 10.25
C ILE A 447 1.94 21.80 8.83
N LEU A 448 2.98 21.00 8.61
CA LEU A 448 3.63 20.79 7.31
C LEU A 448 3.13 19.50 6.63
N TRP A 449 2.07 18.91 7.19
CA TRP A 449 1.62 17.57 6.91
C TRP A 449 0.12 17.53 6.60
N GLY A 450 -0.35 16.49 5.92
CA GLY A 450 -1.75 16.38 5.53
C GLY A 450 -2.13 14.95 5.15
N PRO A 451 -3.44 14.66 4.99
CA PRO A 451 -3.95 13.33 4.68
C PRO A 451 -3.52 12.78 3.31
N GLU A 452 -2.82 13.56 2.48
CA GLU A 452 -2.15 13.15 1.24
C GLU A 452 -0.72 12.62 1.41
N LEU A 453 -0.09 12.84 2.57
CA LEU A 453 1.26 12.36 2.91
C LEU A 453 1.38 10.98 3.58
N PRO A 454 0.32 10.29 4.06
CA PRO A 454 0.40 8.87 4.38
C PRO A 454 1.03 8.09 3.21
N GLY A 455 1.98 7.23 3.55
CA GLY A 455 2.77 6.50 2.57
C GLY A 455 4.11 7.13 2.23
N CYS A 456 4.26 8.44 2.42
CA CYS A 456 5.52 9.17 2.28
C CYS A 456 6.10 9.64 3.61
N PHE A 457 5.27 10.06 4.56
CA PHE A 457 5.70 10.29 5.94
C PHE A 457 4.57 9.98 6.95
N PRO A 458 4.73 9.00 7.84
CA PRO A 458 5.73 7.94 7.76
C PRO A 458 5.59 7.15 6.46
N SER A 459 6.72 6.65 5.94
CA SER A 459 6.71 5.87 4.71
C SER A 459 6.08 4.49 4.94
N VAL A 460 5.13 4.12 4.07
CA VAL A 460 4.58 2.74 4.04
C VAL A 460 5.42 1.81 3.17
N SER A 461 6.53 2.30 2.59
CA SER A 461 7.36 1.56 1.65
C SER A 461 8.40 0.63 2.31
N GLY A 462 8.26 0.38 3.62
CA GLY A 462 9.15 -0.51 4.38
C GLY A 462 10.58 0.02 4.53
N ILE A 463 10.75 1.34 4.50
CA ILE A 463 12.00 2.11 4.64
C ILE A 463 11.67 3.41 5.38
N LYS A 464 12.59 3.98 6.17
CA LYS A 464 12.38 5.31 6.79
C LYS A 464 12.28 6.39 5.72
N THR A 465 11.48 7.43 5.95
CA THR A 465 11.42 8.57 5.02
C THR A 465 12.77 9.30 4.88
N THR A 466 13.61 9.30 5.92
CA THR A 466 14.99 9.84 5.84
C THR A 466 15.91 9.04 4.92
N ASP A 467 15.60 7.77 4.70
CA ASP A 467 16.42 6.81 3.94
C ASP A 467 15.85 6.60 2.51
N GLU A 468 14.67 7.16 2.21
CA GLU A 468 14.12 7.21 0.85
C GLU A 468 15.06 7.96 -0.10
N VAL A 469 15.21 7.42 -1.30
CA VAL A 469 16.11 7.99 -2.32
C VAL A 469 15.60 9.36 -2.74
N THR A 470 16.46 10.38 -2.66
CA THR A 470 16.11 11.72 -3.13
C THR A 470 15.73 11.69 -4.61
N THR A 471 14.71 12.43 -5.01
CA THR A 471 14.28 12.55 -6.42
C THR A 471 15.44 13.04 -7.30
N ARG A 472 16.36 13.85 -6.73
CA ARG A 472 17.63 14.23 -7.36
C ARG A 472 18.49 13.01 -7.72
N SER A 473 18.63 12.04 -6.82
CA SER A 473 19.40 10.82 -7.05
C SER A 473 18.74 9.93 -8.11
N SER A 474 17.41 9.76 -8.06
CA SER A 474 16.66 9.06 -9.10
C SER A 474 16.84 9.70 -10.49
N MET A 475 16.81 11.04 -10.56
CA MET A 475 17.09 11.78 -11.80
C MET A 475 18.55 11.68 -12.25
N GLN A 476 19.51 11.59 -11.32
CA GLN A 476 20.93 11.38 -11.63
C GLN A 476 21.17 9.97 -12.21
N GLU A 477 20.52 8.93 -11.69
CA GLU A 477 20.61 7.56 -12.26
C GLU A 477 20.19 7.56 -13.74
N VAL A 478 19.06 8.21 -14.05
CA VAL A 478 18.56 8.36 -15.42
C VAL A 478 19.55 9.16 -16.28
N MET A 479 20.13 10.25 -15.74
CA MET A 479 21.15 11.05 -16.41
C MET A 479 22.42 10.25 -16.73
N ASP A 480 22.91 9.46 -15.78
CA ASP A 480 24.11 8.63 -15.96
C ASP A 480 23.89 7.53 -17.01
N TRP A 481 22.70 6.91 -17.05
CA TRP A 481 22.34 5.96 -18.10
C TRP A 481 22.27 6.65 -19.48
N LEU A 482 21.67 7.85 -19.57
CA LEU A 482 21.61 8.63 -20.81
C LEU A 482 23.01 9.01 -21.31
N GLU A 483 23.88 9.50 -20.42
CA GLU A 483 25.27 9.81 -20.75
C GLU A 483 26.01 8.56 -21.23
N SER A 484 25.81 7.40 -20.59
CA SER A 484 26.40 6.13 -20.99
C SER A 484 25.96 5.71 -22.40
N VAL A 485 24.67 5.80 -22.69
CA VAL A 485 24.12 5.52 -24.03
C VAL A 485 24.67 6.50 -25.08
N LEU A 486 24.72 7.80 -24.77
CA LEU A 486 25.28 8.81 -25.68
C LEU A 486 26.79 8.61 -25.93
N LYS A 487 27.56 8.27 -24.90
CA LYS A 487 28.99 7.93 -25.01
C LYS A 487 29.20 6.68 -25.85
N SER A 488 28.39 5.63 -25.68
CA SER A 488 28.43 4.42 -26.52
C SER A 488 28.17 4.77 -27.98
N LEU A 489 27.06 5.48 -28.27
CA LEU A 489 26.71 5.92 -29.62
C LEU A 489 27.85 6.72 -30.27
N ALA A 490 28.43 7.68 -29.54
CA ALA A 490 29.56 8.49 -30.01
C ALA A 490 30.87 7.70 -30.21
N SER A 491 31.04 6.57 -29.52
CA SER A 491 32.22 5.69 -29.67
C SER A 491 32.09 4.64 -30.79
N ASP A 492 30.86 4.33 -31.21
CA ASP A 492 30.54 3.39 -32.30
C ASP A 492 30.51 4.13 -33.66
N SER A 493 29.54 3.84 -34.53
CA SER A 493 29.45 4.34 -35.91
C SER A 493 29.34 5.88 -36.08
N TRP A 494 29.34 6.64 -34.98
CA TRP A 494 29.08 8.09 -34.93
C TRP A 494 30.26 8.92 -34.41
N ALA A 495 31.47 8.37 -34.40
CA ALA A 495 32.69 9.10 -34.04
C ALA A 495 32.91 10.33 -34.94
N GLY A 496 32.44 11.49 -34.50
CA GLY A 496 32.48 12.77 -35.22
C GLY A 496 31.12 13.38 -35.60
N GLY A 497 29.99 12.74 -35.28
CA GLY A 497 28.65 13.26 -35.57
C GLY A 497 28.23 14.45 -34.71
N SER A 498 27.46 15.36 -35.30
CA SER A 498 26.86 16.53 -34.65
C SER A 498 25.44 16.26 -34.14
N VAL A 499 24.95 17.10 -33.21
CA VAL A 499 23.56 17.03 -32.70
C VAL A 499 22.53 17.14 -33.83
N ASN A 500 22.82 17.89 -34.89
CA ASN A 500 21.94 17.99 -36.05
C ASN A 500 21.84 16.65 -36.81
N GLU A 501 22.95 15.91 -36.96
CA GLU A 501 22.93 14.59 -37.60
C GLU A 501 22.20 13.53 -36.76
N VAL A 502 22.19 13.68 -35.43
CA VAL A 502 21.35 12.88 -34.52
C VAL A 502 19.86 13.17 -34.75
N LEU A 503 19.49 14.45 -34.87
CA LEU A 503 18.10 14.87 -35.15
C LEU A 503 17.65 14.48 -36.57
N ASP A 504 18.50 14.65 -37.57
CA ASP A 504 18.23 14.31 -38.98
C ASP A 504 18.11 12.78 -39.19
N ALA A 505 18.79 11.98 -38.37
CA ALA A 505 18.63 10.52 -38.33
C ALA A 505 17.37 10.04 -37.59
N GLY A 506 16.51 10.96 -37.11
CA GLY A 506 15.24 10.65 -36.47
C GLY A 506 15.32 10.39 -34.97
N TYR A 507 16.50 10.49 -34.35
CA TYR A 507 16.60 10.43 -32.89
C TYR A 507 16.12 11.75 -32.30
N ARG A 508 15.07 11.69 -31.48
CA ARG A 508 14.59 12.84 -30.70
C ARG A 508 15.45 12.95 -29.44
N VAL A 509 16.29 13.98 -29.38
CA VAL A 509 17.15 14.27 -28.22
C VAL A 509 16.27 14.53 -26.99
N LEU A 510 16.65 13.95 -25.84
CA LEU A 510 16.00 14.24 -24.56
C LEU A 510 16.34 15.66 -24.12
N LEU A 511 15.33 16.43 -23.70
CA LEU A 511 15.53 17.68 -23.00
C LEU A 511 16.07 17.40 -21.59
N LEU A 512 17.38 17.55 -21.42
CA LEU A 512 18.00 17.70 -20.11
C LEU A 512 17.58 19.04 -19.54
N ALA A 513 16.75 19.03 -18.50
CA ALA A 513 16.60 20.18 -17.63
C ALA A 513 17.95 20.42 -16.93
N ASN A 514 18.44 21.65 -17.04
CA ASN A 514 19.57 22.15 -16.28
C ASN A 514 19.25 23.57 -15.77
N ASP A 515 20.09 24.09 -14.88
CA ASP A 515 19.88 25.39 -14.23
C ASP A 515 19.74 26.58 -15.22
N ASP A 516 20.18 26.43 -16.48
CA ASP A 516 20.08 27.44 -17.53
C ASP A 516 18.72 27.47 -18.26
N THR A 517 17.96 26.36 -18.27
CA THR A 517 16.86 26.16 -19.23
C THR A 517 15.45 26.23 -18.64
N GLY A 518 15.27 25.91 -17.35
CA GLY A 518 14.05 26.23 -16.57
C GLY A 518 12.71 25.72 -17.10
N LEU A 519 12.70 24.71 -17.99
CA LEU A 519 11.49 24.26 -18.70
C LEU A 519 11.12 22.81 -18.39
N ALA A 520 10.32 22.63 -17.34
CA ALA A 520 9.44 21.47 -17.22
C ALA A 520 8.24 21.66 -18.16
N TYR A 521 8.16 20.89 -19.23
CA TYR A 521 7.03 20.94 -20.16
C TYR A 521 5.88 20.08 -19.64
N SER A 522 4.76 20.71 -19.28
CA SER A 522 3.53 19.99 -18.95
C SER A 522 3.04 19.12 -20.11
N LEU A 523 2.59 17.89 -19.84
CA LEU A 523 2.09 16.93 -20.83
C LEU A 523 0.90 17.49 -21.65
N TYR A 524 0.08 18.34 -21.03
CA TYR A 524 -1.00 19.10 -21.68
C TYR A 524 -0.52 19.91 -22.90
N ASN A 525 0.73 20.35 -22.94
CA ASN A 525 1.30 21.14 -24.05
C ASN A 525 1.65 20.31 -25.30
N PHE A 526 1.74 18.98 -25.20
CA PHE A 526 2.14 18.13 -26.33
C PHE A 526 0.96 17.54 -27.09
N CYS A 527 -0.08 17.12 -26.37
CA CYS A 527 -1.19 16.35 -26.93
C CYS A 527 -2.55 16.72 -26.33
N GLY A 528 -2.74 17.90 -25.73
CA GLY A 528 -4.02 18.30 -25.12
C GLY A 528 -4.25 17.79 -23.71
N GLY A 529 -3.55 16.73 -23.27
CA GLY A 529 -3.61 16.20 -21.91
C GLY A 529 -3.26 14.73 -21.85
N HIS A 530 -3.75 14.05 -20.82
CA HIS A 530 -3.82 12.60 -20.75
C HIS A 530 -5.16 12.17 -20.15
N GLU A 531 -5.59 10.96 -20.50
CA GLU A 531 -6.78 10.29 -19.96
C GLU A 531 -6.36 8.91 -19.45
N VAL A 532 -7.07 8.41 -18.43
CA VAL A 532 -6.81 7.09 -17.83
C VAL A 532 -7.93 6.13 -18.18
N LEU A 533 -7.60 5.02 -18.85
CA LEU A 533 -8.48 3.89 -19.07
C LEU A 533 -8.21 2.82 -18.01
N SER A 534 -9.20 2.52 -17.16
CA SER A 534 -9.09 1.48 -16.12
C SER A 534 -8.75 0.12 -16.73
N THR A 535 -7.94 -0.67 -15.99
CA THR A 535 -7.57 -2.04 -16.36
C THR A 535 -8.76 -2.99 -16.48
N THR A 536 -9.88 -2.68 -15.84
CA THR A 536 -11.17 -3.39 -16.00
C THR A 536 -11.63 -3.47 -17.46
N TYR A 537 -11.21 -2.55 -18.32
CA TYR A 537 -11.51 -2.53 -19.75
C TYR A 537 -10.48 -3.25 -20.64
N ILE A 538 -9.52 -4.00 -20.09
CA ILE A 538 -8.45 -4.64 -20.88
C ILE A 538 -8.97 -5.59 -21.96
N ASP A 539 -10.08 -6.28 -21.69
CA ASP A 539 -10.72 -7.20 -22.64
C ASP A 539 -11.84 -6.55 -23.46
N ALA A 540 -12.10 -5.25 -23.26
CA ALA A 540 -13.12 -4.52 -24.01
C ALA A 540 -12.76 -4.41 -25.51
N LEU A 541 -13.83 -4.44 -26.32
CA LEU A 541 -13.77 -4.10 -27.73
C LEU A 541 -14.28 -2.68 -27.92
N PRO A 542 -13.65 -1.87 -28.80
CA PRO A 542 -14.13 -0.54 -29.11
C PRO A 542 -15.50 -0.58 -29.81
N ASP A 543 -16.31 0.46 -29.58
CA ASP A 543 -17.59 0.65 -30.25
C ASP A 543 -17.42 1.03 -31.74
N ASN A 544 -18.54 1.24 -32.45
CA ASN A 544 -18.53 1.68 -33.85
C ASN A 544 -17.87 3.06 -34.07
N SER A 545 -17.73 3.85 -33.00
CA SER A 545 -17.08 5.17 -32.96
C SER A 545 -15.59 5.08 -32.58
N ARG A 546 -15.07 3.88 -32.35
CA ARG A 546 -13.70 3.59 -31.86
C ARG A 546 -13.44 4.10 -30.44
N LYS A 547 -14.43 3.96 -29.57
CA LYS A 547 -14.36 4.34 -28.16
C LYS A 547 -14.45 3.14 -27.23
N ILE A 548 -13.73 3.20 -26.11
CA ILE A 548 -13.88 2.33 -24.94
C ILE A 548 -14.14 3.25 -23.75
N ASP A 549 -15.18 2.98 -22.97
CA ASP A 549 -15.68 3.87 -21.91
C ASP A 549 -15.84 5.35 -22.31
N GLY A 550 -16.30 5.59 -23.54
CA GLY A 550 -16.42 6.94 -24.11
C GLY A 550 -15.08 7.59 -24.54
N LEU A 551 -13.94 7.10 -24.06
CA LEU A 551 -12.61 7.50 -24.48
C LEU A 551 -12.30 6.97 -25.88
N GLU A 552 -11.88 7.85 -26.78
CA GLU A 552 -11.29 7.48 -28.07
C GLU A 552 -9.94 6.79 -27.86
N ILE A 553 -9.77 5.62 -28.46
CA ILE A 553 -8.53 4.82 -28.34
C ILE A 553 -7.50 5.11 -29.44
N TYR A 554 -7.85 5.92 -30.45
CA TYR A 554 -6.99 6.18 -31.61
C TYR A 554 -7.18 7.61 -32.15
N GLY A 555 -6.71 8.60 -31.40
CA GLY A 555 -6.75 10.04 -31.75
C GLY A 555 -5.46 10.77 -31.34
N ASP A 556 -5.39 12.09 -31.55
CA ASP A 556 -4.30 12.95 -31.06
C ASP A 556 -4.76 14.09 -30.12
N ASP A 557 -5.97 13.95 -29.55
CA ASP A 557 -6.59 14.90 -28.60
C ASP A 557 -6.10 14.76 -27.14
N TYR A 558 -5.52 13.61 -26.77
CA TYR A 558 -4.87 13.32 -25.47
C TYR A 558 -3.97 12.08 -25.56
N PHE A 559 -3.08 11.91 -24.57
CA PHE A 559 -2.37 10.64 -24.31
C PHE A 559 -3.29 9.66 -23.57
N LEU A 560 -3.50 8.44 -24.07
CA LEU A 560 -4.25 7.41 -23.35
C LEU A 560 -3.32 6.50 -22.55
N ARG A 561 -3.54 6.43 -21.23
CA ARG A 561 -2.76 5.62 -20.29
C ARG A 561 -3.65 4.58 -19.60
N SER A 562 -3.08 3.43 -19.26
CA SER A 562 -3.59 2.55 -18.20
C SER A 562 -2.44 2.14 -17.29
N TYR A 563 -2.73 1.99 -16.00
CA TYR A 563 -1.82 1.50 -14.98
C TYR A 563 -2.60 0.74 -13.92
N GLN A 564 -1.88 -0.02 -13.10
CA GLN A 564 -2.44 -0.63 -11.89
C GLN A 564 -1.31 -0.76 -10.88
N ALA A 565 -1.51 -0.26 -9.66
CA ALA A 565 -0.61 -0.57 -8.56
C ALA A 565 -0.73 -2.06 -8.23
N GLU A 566 0.41 -2.74 -8.06
CA GLU A 566 0.45 -4.05 -7.43
C GLU A 566 0.95 -3.96 -5.97
N LEU A 567 0.79 -2.78 -5.35
CA LEU A 567 1.00 -2.54 -3.93
C LEU A 567 -0.09 -3.23 -3.10
N ARG A 568 0.26 -3.63 -1.88
CA ARG A 568 -0.65 -4.34 -0.99
C ARG A 568 -0.23 -4.19 0.46
N TYR A 569 -1.16 -3.87 1.34
CA TYR A 569 -0.90 -3.73 2.78
C TYR A 569 -1.64 -4.85 3.53
N ILE A 570 -1.11 -6.07 3.42
CA ILE A 570 -1.69 -7.28 4.00
C ILE A 570 -3.04 -7.59 3.32
N SER A 571 -4.17 -7.54 4.04
CA SER A 571 -5.51 -7.75 3.48
C SER A 571 -6.14 -6.44 2.96
N LEU A 572 -5.42 -5.32 3.04
CA LEU A 572 -5.84 -4.03 2.48
C LEU A 572 -5.31 -3.85 1.05
N SER A 573 -6.13 -3.24 0.19
CA SER A 573 -5.67 -2.64 -1.07
C SER A 573 -4.68 -1.50 -0.83
N ASP A 574 -4.06 -1.03 -1.91
CA ASP A 574 -3.33 0.24 -1.98
C ASP A 574 -4.22 1.44 -1.57
N GLU A 575 -5.51 1.42 -1.92
CA GLU A 575 -6.51 2.39 -1.44
C GLU A 575 -6.94 2.20 0.02
N GLY A 576 -6.37 1.24 0.76
CA GLY A 576 -6.67 1.03 2.19
C GLY A 576 -7.99 0.29 2.49
N GLU A 577 -8.60 -0.38 1.52
CA GLU A 577 -9.84 -1.15 1.70
C GLU A 577 -9.57 -2.64 1.96
N LEU A 578 -10.26 -3.23 2.94
CA LEU A 578 -10.27 -4.69 3.15
C LEU A 578 -10.98 -5.39 1.99
N THR A 579 -10.23 -6.19 1.21
CA THR A 579 -10.78 -6.91 0.05
C THR A 579 -10.06 -8.23 -0.20
N GLU A 580 -10.80 -9.27 -0.60
CA GLU A 580 -10.22 -10.52 -1.09
C GLU A 580 -9.94 -10.47 -2.61
N ASP A 581 -10.53 -9.49 -3.30
CA ASP A 581 -10.43 -9.33 -4.75
C ASP A 581 -9.13 -8.63 -5.17
N PHE A 582 -8.66 -9.01 -6.36
CA PHE A 582 -7.57 -8.33 -7.04
C PHE A 582 -8.08 -7.47 -8.18
N GLU A 583 -7.46 -6.31 -8.31
CA GLU A 583 -7.51 -5.51 -9.53
C GLU A 583 -6.96 -6.26 -10.73
N THR A 584 -7.29 -5.80 -11.95
CA THR A 584 -6.86 -6.46 -13.18
C THR A 584 -5.40 -6.10 -13.50
N PHE A 585 -4.46 -6.77 -12.83
CA PHE A 585 -3.03 -6.51 -12.99
C PHE A 585 -2.54 -6.67 -14.44
N LEU A 586 -1.72 -5.70 -14.88
CA LEU A 586 -1.10 -5.68 -16.19
C LEU A 586 0.03 -6.73 -16.27
N ASN A 587 -0.28 -7.84 -16.94
CA ASN A 587 0.54 -9.04 -17.05
C ASN A 587 0.91 -9.33 -18.50
N SER A 588 1.98 -10.10 -18.71
CA SER A 588 2.47 -10.45 -20.05
C SER A 588 1.44 -11.18 -20.93
N SER A 589 0.43 -11.79 -20.33
CA SER A 589 -0.70 -12.44 -21.00
C SER A 589 -1.81 -11.49 -21.48
N ASN A 590 -2.01 -10.33 -20.84
CA ASN A 590 -3.14 -9.42 -21.11
C ASN A 590 -2.73 -8.05 -21.67
N ILE A 591 -1.49 -7.57 -21.42
CA ILE A 591 -0.95 -6.28 -21.93
C ILE A 591 -1.21 -6.09 -23.44
N GLY A 592 -1.05 -7.15 -24.23
CA GLY A 592 -1.30 -7.14 -25.68
C GLY A 592 -2.71 -6.70 -26.08
N ASN A 593 -3.70 -6.80 -25.18
CA ASN A 593 -5.08 -6.43 -25.41
C ASN A 593 -5.34 -4.92 -25.37
N PHE A 594 -4.51 -4.16 -24.64
CA PHE A 594 -4.45 -2.70 -24.75
C PHE A 594 -3.47 -2.24 -25.84
N VAL A 595 -2.31 -2.91 -25.97
CA VAL A 595 -1.31 -2.56 -27.00
C VAL A 595 -1.93 -2.58 -28.40
N ARG A 596 -2.73 -3.59 -28.76
CA ARG A 596 -3.43 -3.68 -30.07
C ARG A 596 -4.33 -2.49 -30.38
N TRP A 597 -4.78 -1.76 -29.36
CA TRP A 597 -5.64 -0.57 -29.47
C TRP A 597 -4.84 0.74 -29.58
N ASN A 598 -3.50 0.66 -29.65
CA ASN A 598 -2.60 1.82 -29.62
C ASN A 598 -2.75 2.69 -28.37
N MET A 599 -3.11 2.08 -27.24
CA MET A 599 -3.01 2.77 -25.96
C MET A 599 -1.55 3.18 -25.74
N ASN A 600 -1.31 4.48 -25.56
CA ASN A 600 0.03 5.06 -25.64
C ASN A 600 0.95 4.50 -24.54
N LEU A 601 0.43 4.42 -23.32
CA LEU A 601 1.16 4.01 -22.12
C LEU A 601 0.42 2.84 -21.46
N VAL A 602 1.04 1.66 -21.49
CA VAL A 602 0.61 0.49 -20.70
C VAL A 602 1.58 0.43 -19.50
N ALA A 603 1.34 1.26 -18.50
CA ALA A 603 2.29 1.52 -17.43
C ALA A 603 2.22 0.42 -16.37
N THR A 604 3.14 -0.54 -16.45
CA THR A 604 3.12 -1.75 -15.62
C THR A 604 3.93 -1.57 -14.34
N ASP A 605 3.39 -2.02 -13.21
CA ASP A 605 4.19 -2.43 -12.04
C ASP A 605 4.96 -3.72 -12.33
N MET A 606 5.96 -4.01 -11.49
CA MET A 606 6.74 -5.26 -11.47
C MET A 606 7.23 -5.66 -12.86
N VAL A 607 7.82 -4.72 -13.58
CA VAL A 607 8.23 -4.97 -14.97
C VAL A 607 9.36 -6.00 -15.01
N ASP A 608 9.23 -6.94 -15.93
CA ASP A 608 10.24 -7.94 -16.26
C ASP A 608 10.37 -8.07 -17.79
N GLY A 609 11.23 -8.99 -18.23
CA GLY A 609 11.39 -9.27 -19.66
C GLY A 609 10.10 -9.75 -20.36
N ALA A 610 9.17 -10.39 -19.64
CA ALA A 610 7.93 -10.90 -20.20
C ALA A 610 6.88 -9.78 -20.36
N LYS A 611 6.68 -8.92 -19.35
CA LYS A 611 5.83 -7.73 -19.43
C LYS A 611 6.38 -6.76 -20.49
N MET A 612 7.70 -6.56 -20.56
CA MET A 612 8.34 -5.78 -21.64
C MET A 612 8.05 -6.37 -23.03
N SER A 613 8.23 -7.69 -23.21
CA SER A 613 7.97 -8.37 -24.48
C SER A 613 6.48 -8.36 -24.88
N ALA A 614 5.57 -8.27 -23.92
CA ALA A 614 4.15 -8.09 -24.19
C ALA A 614 3.78 -6.67 -24.67
N GLN A 615 4.54 -5.65 -24.27
CA GLN A 615 4.44 -4.29 -24.84
C GLN A 615 4.99 -4.21 -26.28
N ALA A 616 5.66 -5.26 -26.78
CA ALA A 616 6.13 -5.35 -28.16
C ALA A 616 5.01 -5.73 -29.15
N TRP A 617 4.78 -4.89 -30.16
CA TRP A 617 3.75 -5.13 -31.18
C TRP A 617 4.29 -5.50 -32.57
N SER A 618 5.53 -5.12 -32.90
CA SER A 618 6.11 -5.25 -34.25
C SER A 618 6.96 -6.52 -34.40
N TRP A 619 8.28 -6.44 -34.23
CA TRP A 619 9.24 -7.54 -34.43
C TRP A 619 8.90 -8.78 -33.60
N ALA A 620 9.03 -9.97 -34.19
CA ALA A 620 9.00 -11.20 -33.42
C ALA A 620 10.23 -11.30 -32.51
N GLU A 621 10.19 -12.20 -31.53
CA GLU A 621 11.34 -12.44 -30.66
C GLU A 621 12.56 -12.87 -31.48
N ASN A 622 13.74 -12.31 -31.18
CA ASN A 622 15.00 -12.52 -31.90
C ASN A 622 15.02 -12.03 -33.37
N GLU A 623 14.09 -11.15 -33.77
CA GLU A 623 14.11 -10.46 -35.06
C GLU A 623 14.60 -9.00 -34.94
N PRO A 624 15.24 -8.41 -35.98
CA PRO A 624 15.51 -8.99 -37.29
C PRO A 624 16.64 -10.04 -37.27
N SER A 625 16.31 -11.26 -37.71
CA SER A 625 17.24 -12.40 -37.78
C SER A 625 18.27 -12.24 -38.92
N THR A 626 18.07 -11.28 -39.82
CA THR A 626 19.03 -10.89 -40.85
C THR A 626 18.85 -9.43 -41.29
N THR A 627 19.96 -8.72 -41.43
CA THR A 627 20.05 -7.36 -42.02
C THR A 627 20.84 -7.36 -43.33
N ALA A 628 21.05 -8.53 -43.95
CA ALA A 628 21.84 -8.68 -45.16
C ALA A 628 21.24 -7.92 -46.35
N SER A 629 22.08 -7.48 -47.28
CA SER A 629 21.64 -6.78 -48.49
C SER A 629 20.62 -7.62 -49.28
N GLY A 630 19.47 -7.00 -49.60
CA GLY A 630 18.34 -7.67 -50.25
C GLY A 630 17.36 -8.38 -49.30
N ALA A 631 17.60 -8.38 -47.98
CA ALA A 631 16.61 -8.75 -46.98
C ALA A 631 15.40 -7.81 -47.01
N TYR A 632 14.26 -8.31 -46.54
CA TYR A 632 12.99 -7.59 -46.51
C TYR A 632 12.13 -8.13 -45.37
N VAL A 633 11.14 -7.33 -44.96
CA VAL A 633 10.31 -7.61 -43.79
C VAL A 633 8.96 -8.19 -44.21
N LEU A 634 8.49 -9.21 -43.50
CA LEU A 634 7.17 -9.78 -43.65
C LEU A 634 6.40 -9.74 -42.34
N MET A 635 5.08 -9.63 -42.42
CA MET A 635 4.21 -10.01 -41.30
C MET A 635 4.00 -11.53 -41.32
N ASN A 636 4.23 -12.17 -40.17
CA ASN A 636 4.05 -13.60 -39.98
C ASN A 636 2.61 -13.99 -39.59
N ALA A 637 2.37 -15.28 -39.38
CA ALA A 637 1.06 -15.79 -39.00
C ALA A 637 0.57 -15.36 -37.59
N SER A 638 1.43 -14.85 -36.70
CA SER A 638 1.03 -14.25 -35.41
C SER A 638 0.86 -12.72 -35.45
N GLY A 639 1.10 -12.07 -36.59
CA GLY A 639 1.03 -10.60 -36.72
C GLY A 639 2.32 -9.88 -36.29
N ARG A 640 3.40 -10.62 -36.05
CA ARG A 640 4.73 -10.08 -35.73
C ARG A 640 5.62 -10.04 -36.97
N TRP A 641 6.60 -9.16 -36.96
CA TRP A 641 7.46 -8.88 -38.11
C TRP A 641 8.69 -9.79 -38.10
N VAL A 642 9.07 -10.30 -39.27
CA VAL A 642 10.24 -11.15 -39.45
C VAL A 642 11.06 -10.67 -40.65
N ALA A 643 12.38 -10.70 -40.53
CA ALA A 643 13.30 -10.40 -41.62
C ALA A 643 13.60 -11.67 -42.41
N SER A 644 13.68 -11.58 -43.74
CA SER A 644 14.08 -12.72 -44.56
C SER A 644 14.77 -12.30 -45.85
N THR A 645 15.68 -13.16 -46.31
CA THR A 645 16.24 -13.14 -47.67
C THR A 645 15.62 -14.23 -48.57
N THR A 646 14.94 -15.23 -47.98
CA THR A 646 14.57 -16.51 -48.65
C THR A 646 13.08 -16.83 -48.67
N ALA A 647 12.24 -16.11 -47.91
CA ALA A 647 10.79 -16.29 -47.91
C ALA A 647 10.16 -16.05 -49.30
N THR A 648 8.90 -16.47 -49.48
CA THR A 648 8.18 -16.24 -50.74
C THR A 648 7.41 -14.93 -50.68
N LYS A 649 7.76 -13.98 -51.55
CA LYS A 649 7.05 -12.70 -51.71
C LYS A 649 5.73 -12.89 -52.46
N THR A 650 4.73 -13.45 -51.79
CA THR A 650 3.41 -13.72 -52.40
C THR A 650 2.53 -12.47 -52.45
N TYR A 651 2.50 -11.72 -51.35
CA TYR A 651 1.63 -10.55 -51.18
C TYR A 651 2.41 -9.34 -50.67
N LYS A 652 1.80 -8.15 -50.75
CA LYS A 652 2.24 -6.96 -50.02
C LYS A 652 1.09 -6.16 -49.43
N ALA A 653 1.41 -5.44 -48.36
CA ALA A 653 0.48 -4.61 -47.62
C ALA A 653 0.44 -3.17 -48.16
N CYS A 654 -0.74 -2.69 -48.53
CA CYS A 654 -0.97 -1.32 -48.96
C CYS A 654 -1.89 -0.60 -47.94
N TRP A 655 -1.45 0.52 -47.38
CA TRP A 655 -2.18 1.31 -46.36
C TRP A 655 -2.95 2.47 -46.97
N SER A 656 -4.14 2.76 -46.46
CA SER A 656 -4.86 4.02 -46.73
C SER A 656 -5.23 4.71 -45.42
N SER A 657 -4.68 5.91 -45.21
CA SER A 657 -4.94 6.73 -44.03
C SER A 657 -6.36 7.32 -44.01
N SER A 658 -6.99 7.54 -45.17
CA SER A 658 -8.34 8.11 -45.24
C SER A 658 -9.45 7.13 -44.88
N SER A 659 -9.24 5.82 -45.11
CA SER A 659 -10.17 4.76 -44.67
C SER A 659 -9.69 4.02 -43.41
N LEU A 660 -8.47 4.31 -42.95
CA LEU A 660 -7.76 3.59 -41.88
C LEU A 660 -7.86 2.07 -42.06
N ALA A 661 -7.44 1.59 -43.25
CA ALA A 661 -7.58 0.20 -43.65
C ALA A 661 -6.43 -0.29 -44.53
N TRP A 662 -6.16 -1.60 -44.49
CA TRP A 662 -5.18 -2.29 -45.32
C TRP A 662 -5.83 -3.00 -46.51
N ALA A 663 -5.24 -2.84 -47.68
CA ALA A 663 -5.46 -3.70 -48.83
C ALA A 663 -4.27 -4.65 -48.99
N ILE A 664 -4.52 -5.95 -49.12
CA ILE A 664 -3.48 -6.95 -49.41
C ILE A 664 -3.58 -7.33 -50.88
N VAL A 665 -2.49 -7.16 -51.62
CA VAL A 665 -2.44 -7.45 -53.07
C VAL A 665 -1.29 -8.40 -53.39
N ALA A 666 -1.38 -9.12 -54.51
CA ALA A 666 -0.26 -9.92 -55.01
C ALA A 666 1.00 -9.04 -55.16
N PHE A 667 2.17 -9.56 -54.76
CA PHE A 667 3.39 -8.75 -54.64
C PHE A 667 3.80 -8.04 -55.94
N ALA A 668 3.48 -8.63 -57.10
CA ALA A 668 3.75 -8.05 -58.43
C ALA A 668 2.85 -6.87 -58.82
N ASN A 669 1.66 -6.74 -58.22
CA ASN A 669 0.69 -5.68 -58.58
C ASN A 669 1.07 -4.34 -57.91
N SER A 670 0.64 -3.20 -58.46
CA SER A 670 0.75 -1.92 -57.74
C SER A 670 -0.36 -1.77 -56.70
N CYS A 671 -0.11 -0.97 -55.65
CA CYS A 671 -1.19 -0.48 -54.78
C CYS A 671 -2.15 0.42 -55.60
N ALA A 672 -3.42 0.47 -55.22
CA ALA A 672 -4.38 1.41 -55.81
C ALA A 672 -4.01 2.87 -55.44
N SER A 673 -4.49 3.85 -56.22
CA SER A 673 -4.05 5.25 -56.10
C SER A 673 -4.29 5.91 -54.74
N SER A 674 -5.26 5.44 -53.96
CA SER A 674 -5.54 5.89 -52.58
C SER A 674 -4.82 5.08 -51.50
N TYR A 675 -3.89 4.20 -51.87
CA TYR A 675 -3.16 3.30 -50.98
C TYR A 675 -1.65 3.32 -51.26
N THR A 676 -0.84 3.29 -50.21
CA THR A 676 0.63 3.33 -50.28
C THR A 676 1.24 2.03 -49.77
N TYR A 677 2.27 1.52 -50.45
CA TYR A 677 3.05 0.38 -49.96
C TYR A 677 3.86 0.80 -48.73
N SER A 678 3.43 0.35 -47.55
CA SER A 678 3.92 0.80 -46.24
C SER A 678 4.15 -0.39 -45.30
N ALA A 679 4.84 -0.14 -44.20
CA ALA A 679 4.66 -0.92 -42.97
C ALA A 679 3.65 -0.23 -42.04
N PRO A 680 3.05 -0.95 -41.08
CA PRO A 680 2.31 -0.33 -39.98
C PRO A 680 3.19 0.64 -39.19
N ALA A 681 2.70 1.85 -38.96
CA ALA A 681 3.41 2.86 -38.15
C ALA A 681 3.14 2.70 -36.64
N ASP A 682 2.05 2.03 -36.27
CA ASP A 682 1.56 1.90 -34.90
C ASP A 682 0.92 0.51 -34.66
N PRO A 683 0.75 0.08 -33.39
CA PRO A 683 0.08 -1.16 -33.02
C PRO A 683 -1.31 -1.38 -33.62
N TYR A 684 -2.12 -0.33 -33.78
CA TYR A 684 -3.50 -0.44 -34.29
C TYR A 684 -3.50 -0.73 -35.79
N GLN A 685 -2.64 -0.04 -36.56
CA GLN A 685 -2.35 -0.39 -37.95
C GLN A 685 -1.84 -1.84 -38.06
N ASN A 686 -1.02 -2.29 -37.11
CA ASN A 686 -0.48 -3.65 -37.11
C ASN A 686 -1.60 -4.70 -36.90
N TYR A 687 -2.47 -4.45 -35.92
CA TYR A 687 -3.69 -5.23 -35.68
C TYR A 687 -4.60 -5.26 -36.92
N LEU A 688 -4.84 -4.11 -37.55
CA LEU A 688 -5.68 -4.03 -38.76
C LEU A 688 -5.07 -4.80 -39.95
N LEU A 689 -3.75 -4.80 -40.12
CA LEU A 689 -3.09 -5.61 -41.15
C LEU A 689 -3.24 -7.10 -40.84
N LYS A 690 -3.09 -7.50 -39.58
CA LYS A 690 -3.31 -8.88 -39.14
C LYS A 690 -4.76 -9.32 -39.32
N ALA A 691 -5.74 -8.45 -39.05
CA ALA A 691 -7.14 -8.70 -39.35
C ALA A 691 -7.39 -8.86 -40.87
N ALA A 692 -6.80 -7.99 -41.69
CA ALA A 692 -6.88 -8.09 -43.15
C ALA A 692 -6.27 -9.41 -43.68
N MET A 693 -5.16 -9.90 -43.10
CA MET A 693 -4.60 -11.21 -43.43
C MET A 693 -5.59 -12.34 -43.17
N SER A 694 -6.24 -12.33 -42.00
CA SER A 694 -7.25 -13.33 -41.62
C SER A 694 -8.48 -13.30 -42.55
N ILE A 695 -8.97 -12.11 -42.90
CA ILE A 695 -10.09 -11.94 -43.86
C ILE A 695 -9.74 -12.49 -45.25
N ASN A 696 -8.49 -12.34 -45.68
CA ASN A 696 -8.00 -12.87 -46.95
C ASN A 696 -7.56 -14.36 -46.88
N GLY A 697 -7.75 -15.04 -45.74
CA GLY A 697 -7.37 -16.44 -45.56
C GLY A 697 -5.86 -16.70 -45.56
N ILE A 698 -5.04 -15.68 -45.29
CA ILE A 698 -3.57 -15.78 -45.35
C ILE A 698 -3.04 -16.31 -44.01
N THR A 699 -2.69 -17.59 -43.99
CA THR A 699 -2.19 -18.31 -42.82
C THR A 699 -0.66 -18.47 -42.78
N THR A 700 0.06 -17.93 -43.77
CA THR A 700 1.51 -18.09 -43.93
C THR A 700 2.25 -16.74 -43.91
N THR A 701 3.51 -16.76 -43.49
CA THR A 701 4.44 -15.63 -43.56
C THR A 701 4.75 -15.28 -45.02
N SER A 702 3.90 -14.45 -45.62
CA SER A 702 3.93 -14.19 -47.08
C SER A 702 3.49 -12.78 -47.49
N VAL A 703 3.11 -11.94 -46.52
CA VAL A 703 2.77 -10.52 -46.74
C VAL A 703 3.99 -9.68 -46.45
N VAL A 704 4.61 -9.13 -47.48
CA VAL A 704 5.74 -8.21 -47.37
C VAL A 704 5.24 -6.82 -46.96
N ILE A 705 5.93 -6.19 -46.02
CA ILE A 705 5.67 -4.83 -45.55
C ILE A 705 6.87 -3.93 -45.89
N ASN A 706 6.61 -2.63 -46.11
CA ASN A 706 7.66 -1.68 -46.47
C ASN A 706 8.35 -1.09 -45.24
N ALA A 707 9.03 -1.95 -44.47
CA ALA A 707 9.81 -1.56 -43.29
C ALA A 707 11.31 -1.55 -43.61
N THR A 708 12.03 -0.56 -43.06
CA THR A 708 13.49 -0.52 -43.05
C THR A 708 14.07 -1.51 -42.04
N LEU A 709 15.20 -2.13 -42.40
CA LEU A 709 15.99 -3.06 -41.58
C LEU A 709 17.20 -2.40 -40.90
N SER A 710 17.25 -1.06 -40.92
CA SER A 710 18.30 -0.19 -40.38
C SER A 710 17.94 0.32 -38.99
#